data_AF-Q5U4J1-F1
#
_entry.id   AF-Q5U4J1-F1
#
_cell.length_a   1.000
_cell.length_b   1.000
_cell.length_c   1.000
_cell.angle_alpha   90.00
_cell.angle_beta   90.00
_cell.angle_gamma   90.00
#
_symmetry.space_group_name_H-M   'P 1'
#
loop_
_entity.id
_entity.type
_entity.pdbx_description
1 polymer ?
#
loop_
_entity_poly.entity_id
_entity_poly.type
_entity_poly.pdbx_seq_one_letter_code
_entity_poly.pdbx_strand_id
1 'polypeptide(L)'
;MSAALVLLVLIARSLGESVRKEAVLPDKLLVVTVATEATEGYLRFLRTARHYNYTVRTLGLGHEWKGGDVARTVGGGQKVRWLKHELEQHKDQDQLIIMFVDSYDVVIAGTPTELLWKFQQLEHKVVFSAEGFCWPEWSLAESYPPVSNGKRFLNSGGFIGFAPQIYGMVQLWNYKDNDDDQLFYTKIYLDESLRERFNIALDHKSNIFQNLNGAIDEVVLKFERNKVRARNVAYDTIPVVIHGNGPTKLQLNYLGNYVPNSWTHEGGCEVCDDDLFDLSMLEDDALPHVLLGVFIEQPTPFMSQFLERLVQLDYPQNRLSLYIHNSEPYHERHIQAFYERHKDRFTTIKIVGPEEAMSQGEARDMGMDLCRQDETCDYYFSVDSNVALTNPDTLYILIQENKKVIAPMVSRSGKLWSNFWGALSPEGYYARSEDYADIVQAKRVGVWNVPYIANVYLIKGETLRAELSNKNIFTLPQMDPDMSVCKSIRDKNVFLHISNRDEFGRLLSTSKYNTSRLHNDLWQIFENPLDWKEKYIHENYSKIFEEDYYEQPCPDVYWFPVFKEIMCDEFVEEMENFGQWSGGKNQDQRLAGGYENVPTVDIHMTQVGYQEEWLKFLQEYIGPVTEKLFPGYYTKAKALLNFIVRYRPDEQPSLRPHHDSSTFTINIALNNKGIDYEGGGCHFLRYNCRVESPRKGWSFMHPGRLTHYHEGLPTTRGTRYIMVSFVDP
;
A
#
# COMPACT_ATOMS: atom_id res chain seq x y z
N MET A 1 76.36 -19.88 -29.10
CA MET A 1 76.13 -18.45 -28.82
C MET A 1 75.32 -17.91 -30.00
N SER A 2 74.00 -17.73 -29.93
CA SER A 2 73.44 -16.36 -29.88
C SER A 2 71.89 -16.32 -29.72
N ALA A 3 71.25 -17.40 -29.26
CA ALA A 3 69.79 -17.42 -29.07
C ALA A 3 69.39 -17.51 -27.59
N ALA A 4 70.11 -18.33 -26.79
CA ALA A 4 69.81 -18.52 -25.38
C ALA A 4 70.11 -17.28 -24.50
N LEU A 5 71.09 -16.45 -24.88
CA LEU A 5 71.45 -15.25 -24.13
C LEU A 5 70.44 -14.09 -24.35
N VAL A 6 69.79 -14.04 -25.52
CA VAL A 6 68.79 -13.01 -25.84
C VAL A 6 67.47 -13.29 -25.11
N LEU A 7 67.12 -14.57 -24.93
CA LEU A 7 65.93 -14.97 -24.18
C LEU A 7 66.06 -14.68 -22.68
N LEU A 8 67.26 -14.85 -22.11
CA LEU A 8 67.55 -14.53 -20.70
C LEU A 8 67.55 -13.01 -20.41
N VAL A 9 67.96 -12.17 -21.37
CA VAL A 9 67.88 -10.70 -21.23
C VAL A 9 66.45 -10.16 -21.41
N LEU A 10 65.62 -10.84 -22.23
CA LEU A 10 64.20 -10.49 -22.37
C LEU A 10 63.35 -10.94 -21.18
N ILE A 11 63.66 -12.09 -20.57
CA ILE A 11 62.99 -12.56 -19.34
C ILE A 11 63.43 -11.72 -18.12
N ALA A 12 64.68 -11.26 -18.07
CA ALA A 12 65.14 -10.36 -17.01
C ALA A 12 64.55 -8.94 -17.12
N ARG A 13 64.15 -8.48 -18.32
CA ARG A 13 63.40 -7.23 -18.50
C ARG A 13 61.90 -7.35 -18.25
N SER A 14 61.31 -8.54 -18.33
CA SER A 14 59.90 -8.77 -17.97
C SER A 14 59.66 -9.03 -16.49
N LEU A 15 60.73 -9.16 -15.69
CA LEU A 15 60.67 -9.39 -14.23
C LEU A 15 60.96 -8.12 -13.41
N GLY A 16 60.99 -6.96 -14.06
CA GLY A 16 61.38 -5.69 -13.45
C GLY A 16 60.40 -4.56 -13.72
N GLU A 17 59.09 -4.81 -13.55
CA GLU A 17 58.08 -3.76 -13.32
C GLU A 17 56.80 -4.42 -12.78
N SER A 18 56.92 -5.15 -11.67
CA SER A 18 55.76 -5.29 -10.80
C SER A 18 55.50 -3.90 -10.22
N VAL A 19 54.55 -3.17 -10.80
CA VAL A 19 53.92 -2.05 -10.09
C VAL A 19 53.53 -2.62 -8.73
N ARG A 20 54.22 -2.19 -7.67
CA ARG A 20 53.82 -2.50 -6.30
C ARG A 20 52.39 -1.98 -6.21
N LYS A 21 51.40 -2.87 -6.22
CA LYS A 21 50.07 -2.55 -5.70
C LYS A 21 50.32 -2.15 -4.26
N GLU A 22 50.40 -0.85 -3.98
CA GLU A 22 50.39 -0.37 -2.62
C GLU A 22 49.18 -1.01 -1.94
N ALA A 23 49.42 -1.68 -0.82
CA ALA A 23 48.36 -2.34 -0.09
C ALA A 23 47.33 -1.26 0.27
N VAL A 24 46.08 -1.43 -0.19
CA VAL A 24 44.97 -0.59 0.23
C VAL A 24 44.78 -0.79 1.73
N LEU A 25 44.80 0.30 2.50
CA LEU A 25 44.66 0.29 3.96
C LEU A 25 43.30 0.93 4.36
N PRO A 26 42.22 0.14 4.50
CA PRO A 26 40.92 0.66 4.92
C PRO A 26 40.94 1.43 6.25
N ASP A 27 41.84 1.07 7.16
CA ASP A 27 42.03 1.75 8.46
C ASP A 27 42.50 3.21 8.32
N LYS A 28 42.91 3.62 7.11
CA LYS A 28 43.33 4.97 6.78
C LYS A 28 42.27 5.75 6.00
N LEU A 29 41.03 5.29 5.99
CA LEU A 29 39.89 6.00 5.41
C LEU A 29 38.97 6.55 6.50
N LEU A 30 38.64 7.83 6.41
CA LEU A 30 37.62 8.49 7.21
C LEU A 30 36.53 9.08 6.31
N VAL A 31 35.28 8.71 6.55
CA VAL A 31 34.14 9.36 5.89
C VAL A 31 33.68 10.51 6.76
N VAL A 32 33.65 11.72 6.22
CA VAL A 32 33.15 12.91 6.91
C VAL A 32 31.85 13.34 6.26
N THR A 33 30.85 13.64 7.06
CA THR A 33 29.56 14.14 6.57
C THR A 33 29.00 15.21 7.49
N VAL A 34 27.96 15.89 7.04
CA VAL A 34 27.23 16.89 7.82
C VAL A 34 25.78 16.45 7.99
N ALA A 35 25.30 16.54 9.22
CA ALA A 35 23.88 16.39 9.56
C ALA A 35 23.61 17.24 10.80
N THR A 36 22.57 18.07 10.76
CA THR A 36 22.13 18.86 11.93
C THR A 36 21.17 18.07 12.81
N GLU A 37 20.42 17.16 12.20
CA GLU A 37 19.41 16.33 12.84
C GLU A 37 19.51 14.88 12.36
N ALA A 38 19.02 13.94 13.17
CA ALA A 38 18.97 12.52 12.83
C ALA A 38 17.75 12.21 11.95
N THR A 39 17.72 12.77 10.74
CA THR A 39 16.64 12.55 9.76
C THR A 39 16.63 11.11 9.24
N GLU A 40 15.50 10.66 8.67
CA GLU A 40 15.40 9.31 8.09
C GLU A 40 16.38 9.12 6.91
N GLY A 41 16.67 10.19 6.16
CA GLY A 41 17.72 10.20 5.14
C GLY A 41 19.13 9.98 5.70
N TYR A 42 19.48 10.67 6.79
CA TYR A 42 20.75 10.48 7.50
C TYR A 42 20.87 9.07 8.09
N LEU A 43 19.80 8.56 8.70
CA LEU A 43 19.78 7.21 9.27
C LEU A 43 19.94 6.14 8.18
N ARG A 44 19.30 6.32 7.02
CA ARG A 44 19.54 5.48 5.84
C ARG A 44 21.00 5.51 5.42
N PHE A 45 21.61 6.69 5.30
CA PHE A 45 23.03 6.83 4.99
C PHE A 45 23.91 6.06 5.98
N LEU A 46 23.73 6.28 7.29
CA LEU A 46 24.48 5.58 8.34
C LEU A 46 24.31 4.07 8.27
N ARG A 47 23.09 3.56 8.05
CA ARG A 47 22.82 2.13 7.89
C ARG A 47 23.66 1.55 6.74
N THR A 48 23.66 2.21 5.59
CA THR A 48 24.42 1.75 4.42
C THR A 48 25.93 1.84 4.63
N ALA A 49 26.42 2.84 5.36
CA ALA A 49 27.82 2.97 5.73
C ALA A 49 28.27 1.88 6.73
N ARG A 50 27.44 1.57 7.74
CA ARG A 50 27.68 0.52 8.73
C ARG A 50 27.70 -0.87 8.10
N HIS A 51 26.81 -1.14 7.13
CA HIS A 51 26.79 -2.41 6.38
C HIS A 51 28.17 -2.76 5.78
N TYR A 52 28.92 -1.75 5.34
CA TYR A 52 30.26 -1.91 4.77
C TYR A 52 31.41 -1.60 5.74
N ASN A 53 31.13 -1.41 7.03
CA ASN A 53 32.11 -1.08 8.06
C ASN A 53 32.90 0.22 7.79
N TYR A 54 32.26 1.26 7.24
CA TYR A 54 32.89 2.58 7.15
C TYR A 54 32.97 3.25 8.53
N THR A 55 34.07 3.94 8.79
CA THR A 55 34.18 4.87 9.92
C THR A 55 33.63 6.22 9.48
N VAL A 56 32.51 6.65 10.08
CA VAL A 56 31.82 7.90 9.74
C VAL A 56 31.98 8.92 10.88
N ARG A 57 32.40 10.12 10.52
CA ARG A 57 32.43 11.30 11.38
C ARG A 57 31.34 12.28 10.93
N THR A 58 30.32 12.45 11.76
CA THR A 58 29.23 13.40 11.50
C THR A 58 29.51 14.73 12.19
N LEU A 59 29.41 15.81 11.43
CA LEU A 59 29.58 17.18 11.90
C LEU A 59 28.23 17.89 11.98
N GLY A 60 28.06 18.75 12.99
CA GLY A 60 26.90 19.65 13.08
C GLY A 60 25.68 19.10 13.83
N LEU A 61 25.67 17.85 14.31
CA LEU A 61 24.53 17.29 15.04
C LEU A 61 24.16 18.14 16.26
N GLY A 62 22.87 18.48 16.38
CA GLY A 62 22.34 19.33 17.46
C GLY A 62 22.62 20.83 17.28
N HIS A 63 23.29 21.24 16.20
CA HIS A 63 23.47 22.64 15.85
C HIS A 63 22.43 23.09 14.83
N GLU A 64 22.00 24.34 14.95
CA GLU A 64 21.10 24.99 13.99
C GLU A 64 21.75 25.10 12.60
N TRP A 65 20.95 24.79 11.56
CA TRP A 65 21.34 24.98 10.17
C TRP A 65 21.23 26.45 9.75
N LYS A 66 22.37 27.03 9.38
CA LYS A 66 22.54 28.42 8.89
C LYS A 66 22.98 28.46 7.43
N GLY A 67 22.99 27.32 6.76
CA GLY A 67 23.44 27.17 5.37
C GLY A 67 22.45 27.65 4.31
N GLY A 68 21.29 28.19 4.69
CA GLY A 68 20.24 28.60 3.76
C GLY A 68 19.32 27.46 3.31
N ASP A 69 18.33 27.77 2.46
CA ASP A 69 17.40 26.76 1.93
C ASP A 69 17.99 26.05 0.71
N VAL A 70 18.89 25.10 0.98
CA VAL A 70 19.62 24.32 -0.06
C VAL A 70 18.72 23.44 -0.93
N ALA A 71 17.46 23.23 -0.54
CA ALA A 71 16.50 22.53 -1.38
C ALA A 71 15.94 23.43 -2.50
N ARG A 72 15.98 24.75 -2.33
CA ARG A 72 15.39 25.73 -3.27
C ARG A 72 16.40 26.68 -3.90
N THR A 73 17.49 26.99 -3.21
CA THR A 73 18.49 27.99 -3.62
C THR A 73 19.91 27.54 -3.32
N VAL A 74 20.88 28.38 -3.71
CA VAL A 74 22.30 28.22 -3.32
C VAL A 74 22.51 28.26 -1.80
N GLY A 75 23.60 27.66 -1.32
CA GLY A 75 23.96 27.67 0.09
C GLY A 75 24.92 26.54 0.49
N GLY A 76 24.89 26.15 1.77
CA GLY A 76 25.66 25.01 2.27
C GLY A 76 27.08 25.32 2.73
N GLY A 77 27.54 26.56 2.67
CA GLY A 77 28.86 26.99 3.13
C GLY A 77 29.20 26.63 4.58
N GLN A 78 28.19 26.49 5.44
CA GLN A 78 28.33 25.99 6.81
C GLN A 78 29.02 24.61 6.85
N LYS A 79 28.76 23.75 5.85
CA LYS A 79 29.44 22.46 5.69
C LYS A 79 30.95 22.64 5.56
N VAL A 80 31.38 23.57 4.70
CA VAL A 80 32.79 23.86 4.45
C VAL A 80 33.47 24.43 5.69
N ARG A 81 32.80 25.32 6.43
CA ARG A 81 33.31 25.84 7.71
C ARG A 81 33.52 24.74 8.75
N TRP A 82 32.55 23.85 8.92
CA TRP A 82 32.69 22.73 9.85
C TRP A 82 33.78 21.76 9.41
N LEU A 83 33.84 21.43 8.12
CA LEU A 83 34.88 20.58 7.56
C LEU A 83 36.27 21.19 7.77
N LYS A 84 36.43 22.50 7.52
CA LYS A 84 37.68 23.24 7.78
C LYS A 84 38.17 23.07 9.22
N HIS A 85 37.26 23.17 10.19
CA HIS A 85 37.60 23.00 11.59
C HIS A 85 37.98 21.54 11.92
N GLU A 86 37.20 20.57 11.44
CA GLU A 86 37.48 19.15 11.68
C GLU A 86 38.82 18.71 11.07
N LEU A 87 39.16 19.21 9.88
CA LEU A 87 40.38 18.81 9.17
C LEU A 87 41.67 19.40 9.76
N GLU A 88 41.59 20.38 10.66
CA GLU A 88 42.76 20.95 11.31
C GLU A 88 43.54 19.91 12.13
N GLN A 89 42.86 18.95 12.74
CA GLN A 89 43.50 17.85 13.50
C GLN A 89 44.13 16.78 12.58
N HIS A 90 43.81 16.81 11.29
CA HIS A 90 44.24 15.81 10.30
C HIS A 90 45.26 16.37 9.29
N LYS A 91 45.66 17.63 9.43
CA LYS A 91 46.49 18.36 8.45
C LYS A 91 47.86 17.73 8.18
N ASP A 92 48.45 17.06 9.17
CA ASP A 92 49.78 16.46 9.10
C ASP A 92 49.74 14.93 8.86
N GLN A 93 48.56 14.37 8.54
CA GLN A 93 48.37 12.94 8.33
C GLN A 93 48.42 12.56 6.84
N ASP A 94 49.62 12.46 6.28
CA ASP A 94 49.84 12.26 4.83
C ASP A 94 49.21 11.00 4.24
N GLN A 95 48.99 9.96 5.06
CA GLN A 95 48.38 8.70 4.63
C GLN A 95 46.87 8.63 4.87
N LEU A 96 46.28 9.59 5.59
CA LEU A 96 44.85 9.60 5.84
C LEU A 96 44.12 10.06 4.58
N ILE A 97 43.19 9.24 4.11
CA ILE A 97 42.28 9.55 3.01
C ILE A 97 40.93 9.92 3.63
N ILE A 98 40.37 11.03 3.18
CA ILE A 98 39.09 11.54 3.63
C ILE A 98 38.13 11.54 2.46
N MET A 99 36.95 10.95 2.66
CA MET A 99 35.83 11.08 1.75
C MET A 99 34.79 11.97 2.42
N PHE A 100 34.53 13.14 1.84
CA PHE A 100 33.39 13.96 2.22
C PHE A 100 32.18 13.59 1.36
N VAL A 101 31.03 13.42 1.99
CA VAL A 101 29.74 13.24 1.30
C VAL A 101 28.63 13.93 2.07
N ASP A 102 27.58 14.38 1.36
CA ASP A 102 26.30 14.71 1.99
C ASP A 102 25.67 13.46 2.63
N SER A 103 24.64 13.61 3.47
CA SER A 103 24.05 12.48 4.20
C SER A 103 22.55 12.27 4.01
N TYR A 104 21.76 13.34 3.88
CA TYR A 104 20.29 13.21 3.82
C TYR A 104 19.84 12.49 2.54
N ASP A 105 20.62 12.62 1.48
CA ASP A 105 20.35 12.14 0.13
C ASP A 105 21.54 11.38 -0.47
N VAL A 106 22.25 10.62 0.36
CA VAL A 106 23.35 9.76 -0.08
C VAL A 106 23.15 8.32 0.40
N VAL A 107 23.52 7.36 -0.44
CA VAL A 107 23.58 5.93 -0.12
C VAL A 107 24.97 5.39 -0.48
N ILE A 108 25.55 4.61 0.43
CA ILE A 108 26.80 3.87 0.18
C ILE A 108 26.48 2.50 -0.40
N ALA A 109 27.07 2.20 -1.56
CA ALA A 109 26.78 1.02 -2.38
C ALA A 109 28.01 0.13 -2.62
N GLY A 110 29.16 0.40 -1.98
CA GLY A 110 30.40 -0.35 -2.18
C GLY A 110 31.34 -0.30 -0.98
N THR A 111 32.26 -1.26 -0.90
CA THR A 111 33.18 -1.44 0.24
C THR A 111 34.29 -0.38 0.30
N PRO A 112 34.87 -0.09 1.48
CA PRO A 112 36.04 0.79 1.63
C PRO A 112 37.22 0.37 0.73
N THR A 113 37.46 -0.94 0.61
CA THR A 113 38.54 -1.48 -0.22
C THR A 113 38.33 -1.17 -1.70
N GLU A 114 37.10 -1.32 -2.20
CA GLU A 114 36.75 -0.98 -3.57
C GLU A 114 36.88 0.52 -3.82
N LEU A 115 36.41 1.35 -2.89
CA LEU A 115 36.52 2.81 -2.96
C LEU A 115 37.98 3.26 -3.12
N LEU A 116 38.84 2.80 -2.21
CA LEU A 116 40.25 3.18 -2.19
C LEU A 116 40.99 2.66 -3.43
N TRP A 117 40.66 1.44 -3.88
CA TRP A 117 41.24 0.89 -5.11
C TRP A 117 40.88 1.76 -6.33
N LYS A 118 39.61 2.16 -6.47
CA LYS A 118 39.19 3.06 -7.56
C LYS A 118 39.81 4.44 -7.46
N PHE A 119 39.94 4.97 -6.24
CA PHE A 119 40.59 6.27 -6.01
C PHE A 119 42.06 6.23 -6.43
N GLN A 120 42.81 5.19 -6.07
CA GLN A 120 44.20 5.01 -6.49
C GLN A 120 44.35 4.91 -8.02
N GLN A 121 43.40 4.25 -8.71
CA GLN A 121 43.43 4.13 -10.17
C GLN A 121 43.23 5.44 -10.92
N LEU A 122 42.65 6.45 -10.27
CA LEU A 122 42.51 7.77 -10.89
C LEU A 122 43.82 8.57 -10.83
N GLU A 123 44.82 8.14 -10.06
CA GLU A 123 46.16 8.76 -9.99
C GLU A 123 46.17 10.26 -9.63
N HIS A 124 45.12 10.71 -8.91
CA HIS A 124 44.97 12.08 -8.43
C HIS A 124 44.97 12.14 -6.90
N LYS A 125 45.31 13.31 -6.33
CA LYS A 125 45.33 13.48 -4.87
C LYS A 125 43.97 13.85 -4.29
N VAL A 126 43.12 14.49 -5.10
CA VAL A 126 41.75 14.83 -4.76
C VAL A 126 40.87 14.55 -5.98
N VAL A 127 39.77 13.85 -5.78
CA VAL A 127 38.78 13.53 -6.81
C VAL A 127 37.41 14.00 -6.33
N PHE A 128 36.80 14.92 -7.08
CA PHE A 128 35.42 15.34 -6.87
C PHE A 128 34.46 14.49 -7.70
N SER A 129 33.22 14.39 -7.24
CA SER A 129 32.14 13.87 -8.06
C SER A 129 31.87 14.79 -9.26
N ALA A 130 31.42 14.21 -10.37
CA ALA A 130 31.09 14.94 -11.59
C ALA A 130 29.59 14.88 -11.87
N GLU A 131 29.04 15.93 -12.50
CA GLU A 131 27.62 16.01 -12.89
C GLU A 131 27.41 16.61 -14.29
N GLY A 132 26.17 16.50 -14.79
CA GLY A 132 25.77 16.96 -16.12
C GLY A 132 25.55 18.47 -16.23
N PHE A 133 25.38 19.18 -15.11
CA PHE A 133 25.03 20.60 -15.10
C PHE A 133 26.15 21.47 -14.51
N CYS A 134 26.40 22.62 -15.12
CA CYS A 134 27.29 23.63 -14.55
C CYS A 134 26.45 24.53 -13.64
N TRP A 135 26.49 24.28 -12.33
CA TRP A 135 25.72 24.98 -11.32
C TRP A 135 26.63 25.47 -10.18
N PRO A 136 26.36 26.64 -9.57
CA PRO A 136 25.24 27.56 -9.85
C PRO A 136 25.48 28.54 -11.01
N GLU A 137 26.74 28.84 -11.34
CA GLU A 137 27.10 29.80 -12.38
C GLU A 137 27.35 29.10 -13.73
N TRP A 138 26.32 28.97 -14.55
CA TRP A 138 26.39 28.26 -15.84
C TRP A 138 27.42 28.86 -16.83
N SER A 139 27.71 30.17 -16.73
CA SER A 139 28.71 30.87 -17.55
C SER A 139 30.13 30.33 -17.35
N LEU A 140 30.41 29.66 -16.23
CA LEU A 140 31.71 29.05 -15.97
C LEU A 140 31.96 27.79 -16.81
N ALA A 141 30.94 27.26 -17.51
CA ALA A 141 31.05 26.04 -18.30
C ALA A 141 32.15 26.10 -19.38
N GLU A 142 32.45 27.27 -19.92
CA GLU A 142 33.53 27.47 -20.90
C GLU A 142 34.92 27.35 -20.29
N SER A 143 35.06 27.68 -19.00
CA SER A 143 36.34 27.60 -18.27
C SER A 143 36.71 26.18 -17.85
N TYR A 144 35.75 25.26 -17.85
CA TYR A 144 36.03 23.85 -17.55
C TYR A 144 36.88 23.20 -18.65
N PRO A 145 37.83 22.31 -18.30
CA PRO A 145 38.50 21.48 -19.30
C PRO A 145 37.49 20.72 -20.19
N PRO A 146 37.76 20.57 -21.50
CA PRO A 146 36.89 19.79 -22.37
C PRO A 146 36.99 18.30 -22.01
N VAL A 147 35.84 17.63 -21.95
CA VAL A 147 35.74 16.19 -21.68
C VAL A 147 35.06 15.53 -22.88
N SER A 148 35.74 14.58 -23.52
CA SER A 148 35.22 13.91 -24.73
C SER A 148 34.11 12.90 -24.42
N ASN A 149 34.20 12.25 -23.26
CA ASN A 149 33.22 11.28 -22.79
C ASN A 149 33.15 11.30 -21.26
N GLY A 150 31.97 11.60 -20.72
CA GLY A 150 31.74 11.70 -19.27
C GLY A 150 31.05 13.01 -18.87
N LYS A 151 30.74 13.11 -17.58
CA LYS A 151 30.22 14.30 -16.93
C LYS A 151 31.32 15.35 -16.77
N ARG A 152 31.03 16.61 -17.09
CA ARG A 152 32.07 17.66 -17.23
C ARG A 152 32.25 18.52 -15.98
N PHE A 153 31.21 18.70 -15.19
CA PHE A 153 31.18 19.74 -14.17
C PHE A 153 31.30 19.16 -12.76
N LEU A 154 31.85 19.94 -11.82
CA LEU A 154 32.09 19.54 -10.44
C LEU A 154 30.77 19.53 -9.64
N ASN A 155 30.60 18.53 -8.78
CA ASN A 155 29.58 18.53 -7.73
C ASN A 155 30.24 18.37 -6.34
N SER A 156 29.86 19.23 -5.39
CA SER A 156 30.47 19.28 -4.04
C SER A 156 29.89 18.28 -3.04
N GLY A 157 28.77 17.62 -3.35
CA GLY A 157 28.12 16.67 -2.45
C GLY A 157 28.88 15.36 -2.27
N GLY A 158 29.99 15.16 -3.00
CA GLY A 158 30.90 14.04 -2.82
C GLY A 158 32.30 14.31 -3.35
N PHE A 159 33.32 14.09 -2.53
CA PHE A 159 34.73 14.09 -2.96
C PHE A 159 35.61 13.25 -2.03
N ILE A 160 36.73 12.78 -2.55
CA ILE A 160 37.71 11.95 -1.81
C ILE A 160 39.14 12.43 -2.08
N GLY A 161 40.01 12.40 -1.09
CA GLY A 161 41.40 12.81 -1.25
C GLY A 161 42.24 12.67 0.00
N PHE A 162 43.53 12.97 -0.11
CA PHE A 162 44.45 12.98 1.02
C PHE A 162 44.14 14.15 1.97
N ALA A 163 44.14 13.89 3.28
CA ALA A 163 43.77 14.86 4.30
C ALA A 163 44.53 16.21 4.20
N PRO A 164 45.86 16.26 3.98
CA PRO A 164 46.57 17.53 3.84
C PRO A 164 46.12 18.35 2.61
N GLN A 165 45.74 17.69 1.51
CA GLN A 165 45.30 18.37 0.29
C GLN A 165 43.90 18.94 0.48
N ILE A 166 42.99 18.16 1.07
CA ILE A 166 41.63 18.64 1.36
C ILE A 166 41.70 19.79 2.37
N TYR A 167 42.50 19.66 3.43
CA TYR A 167 42.72 20.74 4.39
C TYR A 167 43.21 22.02 3.71
N GLY A 168 44.22 21.91 2.84
CA GLY A 168 44.74 23.04 2.07
C GLY A 168 43.68 23.76 1.21
N MET A 169 42.72 23.03 0.64
CA MET A 169 41.59 23.61 -0.09
C MET A 169 40.60 24.30 0.85
N VAL A 170 40.09 23.60 1.88
CA VAL A 170 39.04 24.15 2.77
C VAL A 170 39.56 25.29 3.63
N GLN A 171 40.88 25.38 3.86
CA GLN A 171 41.47 26.54 4.53
C GLN A 171 41.22 27.86 3.78
N LEU A 172 41.08 27.82 2.45
CA LEU A 172 40.78 28.99 1.62
C LEU A 172 39.37 29.55 1.86
N TRP A 173 38.51 28.81 2.56
CA TRP A 173 37.17 29.28 2.91
C TRP A 173 37.24 30.49 3.84
N ASN A 174 36.74 31.63 3.34
CA ASN A 174 36.60 32.91 4.05
C ASN A 174 35.22 33.54 3.82
N TYR A 175 34.22 32.70 3.52
CA TYR A 175 32.85 33.07 3.14
C TYR A 175 31.86 32.84 4.28
N LYS A 176 30.60 33.25 4.08
CA LYS A 176 29.50 33.13 5.05
C LYS A 176 28.90 31.73 5.04
N ASP A 177 28.25 31.35 6.14
CA ASP A 177 27.60 30.03 6.27
C ASP A 177 26.56 29.74 5.18
N ASN A 178 25.91 30.77 4.63
CA ASN A 178 24.91 30.66 3.57
C ASN A 178 25.45 30.93 2.15
N ASP A 179 26.76 31.13 1.99
CA ASP A 179 27.38 31.17 0.67
C ASP A 179 27.47 29.74 0.10
N ASP A 180 27.58 29.64 -1.23
CA ASP A 180 27.48 28.36 -1.94
C ASP A 180 28.76 27.53 -1.84
N ASP A 181 28.64 26.30 -1.31
CA ASP A 181 29.77 25.38 -1.18
C ASP A 181 30.27 24.88 -2.55
N GLN A 182 29.35 24.58 -3.48
CA GLN A 182 29.68 24.11 -4.83
C GLN A 182 30.43 25.16 -5.65
N LEU A 183 30.01 26.42 -5.59
CA LEU A 183 30.68 27.53 -6.26
C LEU A 183 32.10 27.76 -5.73
N PHE A 184 32.30 27.60 -4.42
CA PHE A 184 33.62 27.70 -3.80
C PHE A 184 34.59 26.65 -4.37
N TYR A 185 34.19 25.37 -4.37
CA TYR A 185 35.03 24.31 -4.93
C TYR A 185 35.20 24.43 -6.44
N THR A 186 34.16 24.88 -7.16
CA THR A 186 34.24 25.16 -8.60
C THR A 186 35.30 26.20 -8.91
N LYS A 187 35.34 27.32 -8.17
CA LYS A 187 36.34 28.38 -8.36
C LYS A 187 37.77 27.89 -8.10
N ILE A 188 37.95 27.01 -7.10
CA ILE A 188 39.26 26.36 -6.85
C ILE A 188 39.66 25.44 -8.01
N TYR A 189 38.73 24.64 -8.54
CA TYR A 189 39.01 23.71 -9.64
C TYR A 189 39.29 24.41 -10.97
N LEU A 190 38.67 25.56 -11.21
CA LEU A 190 38.85 26.34 -12.43
C LEU A 190 40.13 27.18 -12.42
N ASP A 191 40.66 27.50 -11.25
CA ASP A 191 42.00 28.08 -11.13
C ASP A 191 43.05 27.01 -11.43
N GLU A 192 43.71 27.12 -12.59
CA GLU A 192 44.71 26.16 -13.06
C GLU A 192 45.85 25.97 -12.04
N SER A 193 46.31 27.04 -11.40
CA SER A 193 47.39 26.98 -10.42
C SER A 193 46.99 26.21 -9.17
N LEU A 194 45.75 26.37 -8.70
CA LEU A 194 45.22 25.65 -7.56
C LEU A 194 44.89 24.20 -7.91
N ARG A 195 44.32 23.96 -9.09
CA ARG A 195 44.01 22.61 -9.60
C ARG A 195 45.28 21.75 -9.69
N GLU A 196 46.36 22.30 -10.23
CA GLU A 196 47.66 21.62 -10.29
C GLU A 196 48.28 21.45 -8.90
N ARG A 197 48.26 22.50 -8.07
CA ARG A 197 48.81 22.46 -6.70
C ARG A 197 48.21 21.35 -5.85
N PHE A 198 46.88 21.23 -5.87
CA PHE A 198 46.16 20.22 -5.07
C PHE A 198 45.96 18.90 -5.84
N ASN A 199 46.36 18.84 -7.11
CA ASN A 199 46.17 17.70 -8.02
C ASN A 199 44.71 17.19 -8.01
N ILE A 200 43.81 18.07 -8.42
CA ILE A 200 42.35 17.84 -8.42
C ILE A 200 41.89 17.27 -9.76
N ALA A 201 41.04 16.24 -9.71
CA ALA A 201 40.31 15.72 -10.85
C ALA A 201 38.82 15.53 -10.55
N LEU A 202 38.03 15.25 -11.59
CA LEU A 202 36.61 14.91 -11.46
C LEU A 202 36.37 13.46 -11.90
N ASP A 203 35.48 12.75 -11.23
CA ASP A 203 35.06 11.38 -11.58
C ASP A 203 34.08 11.38 -12.76
N HIS A 204 34.59 11.70 -13.94
CA HIS A 204 33.82 11.94 -15.17
C HIS A 204 32.91 10.76 -15.59
N LYS A 205 33.26 9.53 -15.23
CA LYS A 205 32.54 8.30 -15.64
C LYS A 205 31.80 7.62 -14.48
N SER A 206 31.65 8.32 -13.35
CA SER A 206 30.95 7.82 -12.17
C SER A 206 31.50 6.48 -11.66
N ASN A 207 32.83 6.33 -11.62
CA ASN A 207 33.46 5.12 -11.08
C ASN A 207 33.22 4.99 -9.57
N ILE A 208 33.30 6.10 -8.86
CA ILE A 208 33.12 6.24 -7.43
C ILE A 208 31.77 6.89 -7.13
N PHE A 209 31.47 8.04 -7.75
CA PHE A 209 30.32 8.87 -7.41
C PHE A 209 29.28 8.91 -8.53
N GLN A 210 28.03 8.55 -8.21
CA GLN A 210 26.88 8.68 -9.09
C GLN A 210 25.95 9.77 -8.58
N ASN A 211 26.02 10.96 -9.19
CA ASN A 211 25.01 11.99 -9.04
C ASN A 211 23.81 11.64 -9.94
N LEU A 212 22.60 11.66 -9.40
CA LEU A 212 21.39 11.24 -10.14
C LEU A 212 20.82 12.36 -11.02
N ASN A 213 21.00 13.63 -10.66
CA ASN A 213 20.44 14.73 -11.44
C ASN A 213 21.02 14.78 -12.86
N GLY A 214 20.14 14.63 -13.87
CA GLY A 214 20.53 14.55 -15.27
C GLY A 214 21.17 13.22 -15.70
N ALA A 215 21.03 12.16 -14.89
CA ALA A 215 21.57 10.83 -15.19
C ALA A 215 20.66 9.68 -14.69
N ILE A 216 19.37 9.94 -14.43
CA ILE A 216 18.42 8.92 -13.93
C ILE A 216 18.31 7.74 -14.92
N ASP A 217 18.25 8.04 -16.20
CA ASP A 217 18.15 7.08 -17.31
C ASP A 217 19.42 6.24 -17.52
N GLU A 218 20.53 6.65 -16.91
CA GLU A 218 21.79 5.92 -16.96
C GLU A 218 21.90 4.88 -15.83
N VAL A 219 21.02 4.90 -14.83
CA VAL A 219 21.17 4.12 -13.60
C VAL A 219 20.12 3.02 -13.52
N VAL A 220 20.58 1.78 -13.35
CA VAL A 220 19.72 0.61 -13.13
C VAL A 220 20.13 -0.17 -11.89
N LEU A 221 19.17 -0.85 -11.26
CA LEU A 221 19.47 -1.80 -10.18
C LEU A 221 20.15 -3.05 -10.74
N LYS A 222 21.28 -3.41 -10.13
CA LYS A 222 22.01 -4.65 -10.37
C LYS A 222 21.89 -5.54 -9.14
N PHE A 223 21.07 -6.58 -9.27
CA PHE A 223 20.90 -7.60 -8.24
C PHE A 223 22.08 -8.58 -8.26
N GLU A 224 22.69 -8.77 -7.11
CA GLU A 224 23.65 -9.84 -6.80
C GLU A 224 23.02 -10.75 -5.72
N ARG A 225 23.63 -11.90 -5.39
CA ARG A 225 22.99 -12.89 -4.50
C ARG A 225 22.50 -12.31 -3.17
N ASN A 226 23.38 -11.57 -2.48
CA ASN A 226 23.14 -11.05 -1.12
C ASN A 226 23.22 -9.52 -1.03
N LYS A 227 23.17 -8.82 -2.16
CA LYS A 227 23.21 -7.35 -2.20
C LYS A 227 22.70 -6.83 -3.53
N VAL A 228 22.29 -5.57 -3.53
CA VAL A 228 21.89 -4.82 -4.71
C VAL A 228 22.80 -3.61 -4.85
N ARG A 229 23.20 -3.31 -6.09
CA ARG A 229 23.99 -2.12 -6.42
C ARG A 229 23.32 -1.30 -7.50
N ALA A 230 23.74 -0.05 -7.68
CA ALA A 230 23.45 0.70 -8.89
C ALA A 230 24.53 0.41 -9.94
N ARG A 231 24.13 0.26 -11.22
CA ARG A 231 25.05 0.23 -12.36
C ARG A 231 24.75 1.43 -13.25
N ASN A 232 25.78 2.18 -13.62
CA ASN A 232 25.69 3.17 -14.68
C ASN A 232 25.89 2.46 -16.03
N VAL A 233 24.85 2.40 -16.86
CA VAL A 233 24.89 1.70 -18.16
C VAL A 233 25.55 2.51 -19.27
N ALA A 234 25.67 3.83 -19.13
CA ALA A 234 26.33 4.70 -20.11
C ALA A 234 27.86 4.51 -20.11
N TYR A 235 28.44 4.30 -18.93
CA TYR A 235 29.89 4.14 -18.75
C TYR A 235 30.32 2.74 -18.33
N ASP A 236 29.37 1.83 -18.13
CA ASP A 236 29.56 0.48 -17.60
C ASP A 236 30.32 0.45 -16.27
N THR A 237 29.90 1.30 -15.34
CA THR A 237 30.52 1.42 -14.01
C THR A 237 29.56 0.97 -12.91
N ILE A 238 30.11 0.60 -11.75
CA ILE A 238 29.34 0.26 -10.56
C ILE A 238 29.75 1.23 -9.45
N PRO A 239 29.04 2.36 -9.28
CA PRO A 239 29.40 3.41 -8.32
C PRO A 239 29.48 2.91 -6.88
N VAL A 240 30.27 3.60 -6.05
CA VAL A 240 30.37 3.34 -4.60
C VAL A 240 29.43 4.25 -3.82
N VAL A 241 29.22 5.48 -4.29
CA VAL A 241 28.36 6.48 -3.66
C VAL A 241 27.28 6.86 -4.65
N ILE A 242 26.03 6.86 -4.20
CA ILE A 242 24.87 7.32 -4.98
C ILE A 242 24.32 8.56 -4.29
N HIS A 243 24.22 9.66 -5.02
CA HIS A 243 23.81 10.97 -4.51
C HIS A 243 22.56 11.44 -5.25
N GLY A 244 21.46 11.56 -4.52
CA GLY A 244 20.17 12.06 -5.01
C GLY A 244 20.12 13.58 -5.09
N ASN A 245 21.11 14.20 -5.72
CA ASN A 245 21.25 15.65 -5.77
C ASN A 245 20.06 16.34 -6.48
N GLY A 246 19.77 17.58 -6.08
CA GLY A 246 18.70 18.37 -6.66
C GLY A 246 17.32 17.67 -6.58
N PRO A 247 16.55 17.60 -7.69
CA PRO A 247 15.17 17.07 -7.71
C PRO A 247 15.08 15.54 -7.72
N THR A 248 16.15 14.82 -7.38
CA THR A 248 16.22 13.35 -7.55
C THR A 248 16.10 12.54 -6.25
N LYS A 249 15.64 13.18 -5.17
CA LYS A 249 15.43 12.56 -3.85
C LYS A 249 14.53 11.32 -3.93
N LEU A 250 13.47 11.38 -4.74
CA LEU A 250 12.52 10.28 -4.91
C LEU A 250 13.13 9.07 -5.63
N GLN A 251 13.95 9.31 -6.65
CA GLN A 251 14.69 8.25 -7.32
C GLN A 251 15.69 7.60 -6.38
N LEU A 252 16.34 8.38 -5.50
CA LEU A 252 17.18 7.82 -4.46
C LEU A 252 16.37 7.03 -3.42
N ASN A 253 15.15 7.45 -3.07
CA ASN A 253 14.28 6.68 -2.18
C ASN A 253 13.96 5.31 -2.79
N TYR A 254 13.64 5.25 -4.08
CA TYR A 254 13.48 3.99 -4.82
C TYR A 254 14.74 3.12 -4.74
N LEU A 255 15.91 3.65 -5.09
CA LEU A 255 17.17 2.89 -5.02
C LEU A 255 17.49 2.42 -3.59
N GLY A 256 17.19 3.25 -2.59
CA GLY A 256 17.43 2.97 -1.17
C GLY A 256 16.55 1.86 -0.58
N ASN A 257 15.43 1.52 -1.23
CA ASN A 257 14.63 0.33 -0.89
C ASN A 257 15.36 -0.99 -1.21
N TYR A 258 16.46 -0.93 -1.97
CA TYR A 258 17.24 -2.10 -2.38
C TYR A 258 18.69 -2.00 -1.93
N VAL A 259 19.36 -0.88 -2.24
CA VAL A 259 20.80 -0.71 -2.09
C VAL A 259 21.18 -0.35 -0.64
N PRO A 260 22.21 -0.99 -0.04
CA PRO A 260 22.94 -2.14 -0.57
C PRO A 260 22.26 -3.48 -0.28
N ASN A 261 21.47 -3.57 0.79
CA ASN A 261 20.89 -4.82 1.26
C ASN A 261 19.49 -4.63 1.89
N SER A 262 18.82 -3.50 1.64
CA SER A 262 17.49 -3.25 2.20
C SER A 262 16.50 -4.34 1.77
N TRP A 263 16.52 -4.72 0.49
CA TRP A 263 15.80 -5.87 -0.04
C TRP A 263 16.68 -6.64 -1.03
N THR A 264 16.79 -7.96 -0.86
CA THR A 264 17.58 -8.87 -1.71
C THR A 264 16.74 -10.07 -2.18
N HIS A 265 17.16 -10.73 -3.26
CA HIS A 265 16.40 -11.85 -3.82
C HIS A 265 16.40 -13.10 -2.91
N GLU A 266 17.52 -13.36 -2.22
CA GLU A 266 17.65 -14.51 -1.30
C GLU A 266 17.18 -14.17 0.12
N GLY A 267 17.41 -12.94 0.60
CA GLY A 267 17.12 -12.53 1.98
C GLY A 267 15.75 -11.85 2.18
N GLY A 268 15.06 -11.46 1.11
CA GLY A 268 13.86 -10.63 1.24
C GLY A 268 14.22 -9.25 1.81
N CYS A 269 13.39 -8.70 2.70
CA CYS A 269 13.72 -7.45 3.38
C CYS A 269 14.62 -7.70 4.60
N GLU A 270 15.90 -7.32 4.51
CA GLU A 270 16.87 -7.59 5.59
C GLU A 270 16.87 -6.50 6.68
N VAL A 271 16.20 -5.37 6.43
CA VAL A 271 16.18 -4.20 7.34
C VAL A 271 14.79 -3.95 7.94
N CYS A 272 13.81 -4.78 7.61
CA CYS A 272 12.45 -4.59 8.10
C CYS A 272 12.30 -4.93 9.59
N ASP A 273 13.21 -5.76 10.13
CA ASP A 273 13.23 -6.10 11.56
C ASP A 273 14.17 -5.20 12.38
N ASP A 274 14.78 -4.20 11.73
CA ASP A 274 15.61 -3.21 12.40
C ASP A 274 14.74 -2.23 13.20
N ASP A 275 15.08 -2.02 14.48
CA ASP A 275 14.46 -1.01 15.35
C ASP A 275 12.95 -1.17 15.53
N LEU A 276 12.46 -2.42 15.52
CA LEU A 276 11.06 -2.72 15.85
C LEU A 276 10.73 -2.29 17.29
N PHE A 277 9.55 -1.71 17.46
CA PHE A 277 9.01 -1.39 18.77
C PHE A 277 8.36 -2.62 19.39
N ASP A 278 9.00 -3.20 20.41
CA ASP A 278 8.50 -4.39 21.08
C ASP A 278 7.30 -4.07 21.98
N LEU A 279 6.10 -4.31 21.45
CA LEU A 279 4.84 -4.21 22.16
C LEU A 279 4.51 -5.46 22.99
N SER A 280 5.18 -6.60 22.77
CA SER A 280 4.79 -7.89 23.37
C SER A 280 5.00 -7.95 24.88
N MET A 281 5.84 -7.07 25.41
CA MET A 281 6.16 -6.94 26.82
C MET A 281 5.30 -5.90 27.55
N LEU A 282 4.45 -5.17 26.81
CA LEU A 282 3.58 -4.14 27.38
C LEU A 282 2.24 -4.76 27.82
N GLU A 283 1.78 -4.37 29.01
CA GLU A 283 0.40 -4.61 29.42
C GLU A 283 -0.55 -3.69 28.64
N ASP A 284 -1.82 -4.06 28.50
CA ASP A 284 -2.83 -3.33 27.72
C ASP A 284 -2.89 -1.82 28.06
N ASP A 285 -2.79 -1.48 29.35
CA ASP A 285 -2.84 -0.09 29.82
C ASP A 285 -1.56 0.72 29.48
N ALA A 286 -0.47 0.03 29.13
CA ALA A 286 0.81 0.62 28.74
C ALA A 286 0.99 0.74 27.21
N LEU A 287 0.10 0.13 26.40
CA LEU A 287 0.13 0.28 24.95
C LEU A 287 -0.10 1.73 24.52
N PRO A 288 0.48 2.23 23.42
CA PRO A 288 0.28 3.62 22.99
C PRO A 288 -1.19 4.03 22.82
N HIS A 289 -1.51 5.30 23.10
CA HIS A 289 -2.87 5.79 22.83
C HIS A 289 -2.99 6.21 21.36
N VAL A 290 -4.05 5.75 20.69
CA VAL A 290 -4.25 5.95 19.25
C VAL A 290 -5.55 6.72 18.99
N LEU A 291 -5.47 7.82 18.25
CA LEU A 291 -6.63 8.48 17.67
C LEU A 291 -6.91 7.93 16.27
N LEU A 292 -8.05 7.28 16.10
CA LEU A 292 -8.55 6.81 14.81
C LEU A 292 -9.35 7.93 14.14
N GLY A 293 -8.82 8.45 13.03
CA GLY A 293 -9.53 9.36 12.13
C GLY A 293 -10.25 8.58 11.04
N VAL A 294 -11.58 8.53 11.09
CA VAL A 294 -12.45 7.80 10.16
C VAL A 294 -13.12 8.80 9.22
N PHE A 295 -12.95 8.58 7.91
CA PHE A 295 -13.41 9.52 6.87
C PHE A 295 -14.41 8.85 5.93
N ILE A 296 -15.65 9.32 5.96
CA ILE A 296 -16.76 8.85 5.12
C ILE A 296 -17.12 9.98 4.16
N GLU A 297 -16.38 10.05 3.06
CA GLU A 297 -16.41 11.21 2.15
C GLU A 297 -17.22 11.00 0.86
N GLN A 298 -17.82 9.82 0.72
CA GLN A 298 -18.66 9.43 -0.41
C GLN A 298 -19.53 8.21 -0.05
N PRO A 299 -20.65 7.96 -0.77
CA PRO A 299 -21.42 6.76 -0.57
C PRO A 299 -20.55 5.52 -0.74
N THR A 300 -20.57 4.65 0.26
CA THR A 300 -19.64 3.54 0.38
C THR A 300 -20.41 2.28 0.76
N PRO A 301 -20.27 1.17 0.01
CA PRO A 301 -20.86 -0.12 0.35
C PRO A 301 -20.41 -0.65 1.70
N PHE A 302 -21.25 -1.49 2.33
CA PHE A 302 -20.89 -2.27 3.52
C PHE A 302 -20.43 -1.43 4.73
N MET A 303 -21.02 -0.24 4.90
CA MET A 303 -20.65 0.70 5.96
C MET A 303 -20.74 0.07 7.37
N SER A 304 -21.77 -0.74 7.63
CA SER A 304 -21.89 -1.44 8.90
C SER A 304 -20.73 -2.41 9.14
N GLN A 305 -20.27 -3.13 8.11
CA GLN A 305 -19.12 -4.03 8.21
C GLN A 305 -17.82 -3.24 8.43
N PHE A 306 -17.66 -2.11 7.75
CA PHE A 306 -16.53 -1.21 7.96
C PHE A 306 -16.45 -0.75 9.43
N LEU A 307 -17.54 -0.22 9.98
CA LEU A 307 -17.60 0.25 11.37
C LEU A 307 -17.37 -0.88 12.37
N GLU A 308 -17.94 -2.07 12.16
CA GLU A 308 -17.72 -3.21 13.06
C GLU A 308 -16.28 -3.75 12.99
N ARG A 309 -15.62 -3.69 11.82
CA ARG A 309 -14.19 -4.06 11.71
C ARG A 309 -13.28 -3.16 12.54
N LEU A 310 -13.60 -1.87 12.69
CA LEU A 310 -12.83 -0.97 13.58
C LEU A 310 -12.88 -1.41 15.05
N VAL A 311 -13.98 -2.02 15.46
CA VAL A 311 -14.18 -2.55 16.83
C VAL A 311 -13.46 -3.87 17.03
N GLN A 312 -13.27 -4.62 15.94
CA GLN A 312 -12.62 -5.93 15.90
C GLN A 312 -11.10 -5.85 15.72
N LEU A 313 -10.53 -4.65 15.57
CA LEU A 313 -9.07 -4.48 15.64
C LEU A 313 -8.56 -5.06 16.96
N ASP A 314 -7.48 -5.83 16.89
CA ASP A 314 -6.85 -6.44 18.06
C ASP A 314 -6.00 -5.40 18.80
N TYR A 315 -6.71 -4.48 19.45
CA TYR A 315 -6.13 -3.39 20.23
C TYR A 315 -7.09 -3.01 21.37
N PRO A 316 -6.61 -2.74 22.59
CA PRO A 316 -7.48 -2.41 23.71
C PRO A 316 -8.31 -1.15 23.43
N GLN A 317 -9.64 -1.26 23.47
CA GLN A 317 -10.51 -0.16 23.06
C GLN A 317 -10.44 1.05 24.01
N ASN A 318 -10.00 0.86 25.26
CA ASN A 318 -9.68 1.92 26.21
C ASN A 318 -8.38 2.69 25.88
N ARG A 319 -7.63 2.25 24.87
CA ARG A 319 -6.47 2.98 24.30
C ARG A 319 -6.80 3.60 22.94
N LEU A 320 -8.06 3.53 22.51
CA LEU A 320 -8.54 4.04 21.24
C LEU A 320 -9.53 5.20 21.44
N SER A 321 -9.26 6.30 20.74
CA SER A 321 -10.22 7.39 20.53
C SER A 321 -10.68 7.38 19.08
N LEU A 322 -11.93 7.78 18.84
CA LEU A 322 -12.51 7.88 17.50
C LEU A 322 -12.84 9.33 17.15
N TYR A 323 -12.41 9.74 15.97
CA TYR A 323 -12.92 10.91 15.26
C TYR A 323 -13.57 10.40 13.97
N ILE A 324 -14.87 10.59 13.80
CA ILE A 324 -15.61 10.17 12.61
C ILE A 324 -16.11 11.43 11.90
N HIS A 325 -15.63 11.65 10.69
CA HIS A 325 -16.22 12.64 9.78
C HIS A 325 -17.08 11.93 8.74
N ASN A 326 -18.31 12.42 8.56
CA ASN A 326 -19.24 11.92 7.57
C ASN A 326 -19.79 13.06 6.72
N SER A 327 -19.49 13.04 5.42
CA SER A 327 -20.08 13.96 4.44
C SER A 327 -21.40 13.45 3.86
N GLU A 328 -21.80 12.21 4.16
CA GLU A 328 -22.90 11.52 3.48
C GLU A 328 -24.13 11.32 4.38
N PRO A 329 -25.24 12.05 4.15
CA PRO A 329 -26.48 11.88 4.92
C PRO A 329 -27.02 10.45 4.92
N TYR A 330 -26.80 9.71 3.82
CA TYR A 330 -27.18 8.29 3.71
C TYR A 330 -26.56 7.42 4.82
N HIS A 331 -25.38 7.78 5.31
CA HIS A 331 -24.64 6.98 6.28
C HIS A 331 -24.87 7.37 7.74
N GLU A 332 -25.59 8.45 8.02
CA GLU A 332 -25.93 8.87 9.39
C GLU A 332 -26.60 7.76 10.19
N ARG A 333 -27.51 6.99 9.54
CA ARG A 333 -28.19 5.86 10.18
C ARG A 333 -27.22 4.77 10.64
N HIS A 334 -26.17 4.50 9.88
CA HIS A 334 -25.19 3.47 10.20
C HIS A 334 -24.30 3.94 11.36
N ILE A 335 -23.88 5.21 11.34
CA ILE A 335 -23.04 5.82 12.37
C ILE A 335 -23.81 5.92 13.69
N GLN A 336 -25.08 6.32 13.66
CA GLN A 336 -25.92 6.39 14.86
C GLN A 336 -26.09 5.01 15.50
N ALA A 337 -26.38 3.98 14.70
CA ALA A 337 -26.50 2.61 15.20
C ALA A 337 -25.18 2.09 15.79
N PHE A 338 -24.05 2.43 15.18
CA PHE A 338 -22.71 2.12 15.70
C PHE A 338 -22.44 2.84 17.04
N TYR A 339 -22.72 4.14 17.10
CA TYR A 339 -22.50 4.94 18.30
C TYR A 339 -23.31 4.41 19.47
N GLU A 340 -24.61 4.13 19.28
CA GLU A 340 -25.48 3.60 20.33
C GLU A 340 -24.97 2.26 20.88
N ARG A 341 -24.39 1.42 20.02
CA ARG A 341 -23.89 0.09 20.39
C ARG A 341 -22.52 0.12 21.09
N HIS A 342 -21.64 1.05 20.69
CA HIS A 342 -20.22 0.99 21.05
C HIS A 342 -19.67 2.22 21.79
N LYS A 343 -20.49 3.25 22.08
CA LYS A 343 -20.05 4.49 22.74
C LYS A 343 -19.26 4.29 24.03
N ASP A 344 -19.56 3.24 24.79
CA ASP A 344 -18.95 2.97 26.10
C ASP A 344 -17.66 2.13 26.00
N ARG A 345 -17.25 1.74 24.77
CA ARG A 345 -16.04 0.92 24.53
C ARG A 345 -14.78 1.75 24.26
N PHE A 346 -14.94 2.94 23.70
CA PHE A 346 -13.84 3.82 23.30
C PHE A 346 -13.61 4.92 24.34
N THR A 347 -12.39 5.42 24.44
CA THR A 347 -12.03 6.50 25.38
C THR A 347 -12.82 7.77 25.10
N THR A 348 -12.85 8.18 23.84
CA THR A 348 -13.66 9.31 23.35
C THR A 348 -14.14 9.03 21.94
N ILE A 349 -15.35 9.50 21.62
CA ILE A 349 -15.89 9.48 20.26
C ILE A 349 -16.36 10.88 19.91
N LYS A 350 -15.79 11.45 18.84
CA LYS A 350 -16.23 12.72 18.24
C LYS A 350 -16.77 12.44 16.85
N ILE A 351 -18.03 12.78 16.61
CA ILE A 351 -18.68 12.66 15.29
C ILE A 351 -18.90 14.05 14.73
N VAL A 352 -18.54 14.25 13.47
CA VAL A 352 -18.79 15.47 12.68
C VAL A 352 -19.63 15.05 11.50
N GLY A 353 -20.88 15.50 11.47
CA GLY A 353 -21.85 15.13 10.44
C GLY A 353 -21.85 16.07 9.22
N PRO A 354 -22.67 15.76 8.21
CA PRO A 354 -22.76 16.51 6.97
C PRO A 354 -23.21 17.97 7.16
N GLU A 355 -23.87 18.29 8.28
CA GLU A 355 -24.38 19.61 8.63
C GLU A 355 -23.29 20.68 8.81
N GLU A 356 -22.07 20.27 9.16
CA GLU A 356 -20.92 21.18 9.33
C GLU A 356 -20.33 21.63 7.98
N ALA A 357 -20.75 21.01 6.86
CA ALA A 357 -20.38 21.38 5.49
C ALA A 357 -18.87 21.55 5.25
N MET A 358 -18.06 20.71 5.91
CA MET A 358 -16.60 20.71 5.76
C MET A 358 -16.17 20.05 4.45
N SER A 359 -15.11 20.56 3.83
CA SER A 359 -14.44 19.84 2.75
C SER A 359 -13.66 18.64 3.29
N GLN A 360 -13.40 17.64 2.44
CA GLN A 360 -12.58 16.47 2.79
C GLN A 360 -11.22 16.87 3.38
N GLY A 361 -10.60 17.92 2.84
CA GLY A 361 -9.31 18.42 3.33
C GLY A 361 -9.41 19.02 4.73
N GLU A 362 -10.41 19.88 4.98
CA GLU A 362 -10.64 20.49 6.29
C GLU A 362 -10.97 19.45 7.36
N ALA A 363 -11.74 18.42 7.01
CA ALA A 363 -12.10 17.34 7.91
C ALA A 363 -10.86 16.54 8.35
N ARG A 364 -9.95 16.26 7.41
CA ARG A 364 -8.68 15.55 7.66
C ARG A 364 -7.70 16.42 8.43
N ASP A 365 -7.58 17.71 8.09
CA ASP A 365 -6.78 18.68 8.85
C ASP A 365 -7.28 18.73 10.30
N MET A 366 -8.61 18.76 10.55
CA MET A 366 -9.19 18.73 11.90
C MET A 366 -8.87 17.44 12.64
N GLY A 367 -9.12 16.27 12.03
CA GLY A 367 -8.87 14.97 12.66
C GLY A 367 -7.41 14.80 13.09
N MET A 368 -6.48 15.19 12.22
CA MET A 368 -5.05 15.16 12.51
C MET A 368 -4.65 16.19 13.57
N ASP A 369 -5.25 17.39 13.55
CA ASP A 369 -4.95 18.44 14.54
C ASP A 369 -5.44 18.10 15.95
N LEU A 370 -6.48 17.27 16.10
CA LEU A 370 -6.89 16.74 17.39
C LEU A 370 -5.77 15.92 18.04
N CYS A 371 -5.14 15.01 17.30
CA CYS A 371 -3.98 14.25 17.81
C CYS A 371 -2.76 15.15 18.00
N ARG A 372 -2.54 16.13 17.12
CA ARG A 372 -1.42 17.07 17.23
C ARG A 372 -1.48 17.89 18.52
N GLN A 373 -2.67 18.33 18.92
CA GLN A 373 -2.88 19.16 20.12
C GLN A 373 -2.90 18.35 21.42
N ASP A 374 -3.14 17.05 21.35
CA ASP A 374 -3.19 16.16 22.50
C ASP A 374 -1.83 15.49 22.72
N GLU A 375 -1.13 15.87 23.79
CA GLU A 375 0.16 15.26 24.16
C GLU A 375 0.03 13.78 24.53
N THR A 376 -1.17 13.31 24.90
CA THR A 376 -1.43 11.89 25.18
C THR A 376 -1.66 11.08 23.92
N CYS A 377 -1.86 11.71 22.76
CA CYS A 377 -1.97 11.01 21.48
C CYS A 377 -0.58 10.61 20.96
N ASP A 378 -0.28 9.31 21.04
CA ASP A 378 0.98 8.73 20.59
C ASP A 378 0.96 8.47 19.08
N TYR A 379 -0.19 8.05 18.55
CA TYR A 379 -0.36 7.76 17.12
C TYR A 379 -1.71 8.25 16.58
N TYR A 380 -1.68 8.73 15.34
CA TYR A 380 -2.86 9.04 14.54
C TYR A 380 -3.05 7.99 13.45
N PHE A 381 -4.16 7.27 13.46
CA PHE A 381 -4.49 6.25 12.46
C PHE A 381 -5.65 6.73 11.59
N SER A 382 -5.35 7.15 10.37
CA SER A 382 -6.36 7.59 9.39
C SER A 382 -6.88 6.39 8.61
N VAL A 383 -8.20 6.26 8.49
CA VAL A 383 -8.87 5.19 7.72
C VAL A 383 -10.08 5.73 6.96
N ASP A 384 -10.10 5.52 5.65
CA ASP A 384 -11.22 5.86 4.78
C ASP A 384 -12.26 4.73 4.74
N SER A 385 -13.53 5.08 4.54
CA SER A 385 -14.65 4.15 4.51
C SER A 385 -14.54 3.03 3.48
N ASN A 386 -13.79 3.24 2.39
CA ASN A 386 -13.61 2.26 1.33
C ASN A 386 -12.50 1.23 1.64
N VAL A 387 -11.90 1.26 2.83
CA VAL A 387 -10.88 0.30 3.26
C VAL A 387 -11.54 -0.84 4.04
N ALA A 388 -11.42 -2.06 3.53
CA ALA A 388 -11.79 -3.28 4.22
C ALA A 388 -10.56 -3.88 4.91
N LEU A 389 -10.27 -3.47 6.15
CA LEU A 389 -9.23 -4.07 6.98
C LEU A 389 -9.70 -5.46 7.45
N THR A 390 -9.13 -6.52 6.87
CA THR A 390 -9.46 -7.90 7.24
C THR A 390 -8.51 -8.49 8.24
N ASN A 391 -7.31 -7.91 8.40
CA ASN A 391 -6.37 -8.31 9.43
C ASN A 391 -6.63 -7.48 10.70
N PRO A 392 -7.14 -8.08 11.80
CA PRO A 392 -7.39 -7.35 13.05
C PRO A 392 -6.09 -6.82 13.68
N ASP A 393 -4.93 -7.42 13.39
CA ASP A 393 -3.63 -7.08 13.97
C ASP A 393 -2.98 -5.87 13.28
N THR A 394 -3.65 -5.28 12.27
CA THR A 394 -3.08 -4.20 11.43
C THR A 394 -2.49 -3.07 12.26
N LEU A 395 -3.20 -2.57 13.27
CA LEU A 395 -2.74 -1.44 14.07
C LEU A 395 -1.49 -1.81 14.89
N TYR A 396 -1.48 -3.01 15.48
CA TYR A 396 -0.35 -3.53 16.24
C TYR A 396 0.89 -3.65 15.35
N ILE A 397 0.77 -4.30 14.18
CA ILE A 397 1.87 -4.48 13.22
C ILE A 397 2.46 -3.14 12.78
N LEU A 398 1.61 -2.15 12.44
CA LEU A 398 2.09 -0.84 11.98
C LEU A 398 2.80 -0.05 13.07
N ILE A 399 2.38 -0.16 14.33
CA ILE A 399 3.07 0.48 15.48
C ILE A 399 4.43 -0.20 15.71
N GLN A 400 4.49 -1.53 15.62
CA GLN A 400 5.74 -2.28 15.79
C GLN A 400 6.82 -1.90 14.77
N GLU A 401 6.44 -1.54 13.55
CA GLU A 401 7.39 -1.10 12.49
C GLU A 401 8.13 0.20 12.83
N ASN A 402 7.69 0.93 13.86
CA ASN A 402 8.37 2.08 14.47
C ASN A 402 8.70 3.22 13.50
N LYS A 403 7.94 3.36 12.39
CA LYS A 403 8.15 4.41 11.39
C LYS A 403 7.41 5.70 11.75
N LYS A 404 7.88 6.85 11.25
CA LYS A 404 7.19 8.14 11.43
C LYS A 404 5.83 8.16 10.74
N VAL A 405 5.79 7.67 9.50
CA VAL A 405 4.59 7.51 8.69
C VAL A 405 4.65 6.15 8.00
N ILE A 406 3.61 5.34 8.15
CA ILE A 406 3.50 4.02 7.52
C ILE A 406 2.05 3.71 7.14
N ALA A 407 1.86 3.11 5.97
CA ALA A 407 0.58 2.59 5.51
C ALA A 407 0.64 1.06 5.37
N PRO A 408 -0.46 0.34 5.69
CA PRO A 408 -0.63 -1.03 5.24
C PRO A 408 -1.01 -1.03 3.75
N MET A 409 -0.43 -1.93 2.97
CA MET A 409 -0.79 -2.09 1.55
C MET A 409 -2.16 -2.74 1.45
N VAL A 410 -3.12 -2.02 0.88
CA VAL A 410 -4.44 -2.53 0.52
C VAL A 410 -4.67 -2.35 -0.97
N SER A 411 -5.18 -3.40 -1.60
CA SER A 411 -5.39 -3.44 -3.06
C SER A 411 -6.83 -3.76 -3.40
N ARG A 412 -7.29 -3.28 -4.56
CA ARG A 412 -8.59 -3.67 -5.10
C ARG A 412 -8.51 -5.11 -5.61
N SER A 413 -9.40 -5.96 -5.13
CA SER A 413 -9.39 -7.40 -5.45
C SER A 413 -9.34 -7.66 -6.96
N GLY A 414 -8.42 -8.55 -7.38
CA GLY A 414 -8.21 -8.92 -8.78
C GLY A 414 -7.63 -7.82 -9.69
N LYS A 415 -7.15 -6.69 -9.13
CA LYS A 415 -6.59 -5.57 -9.88
C LYS A 415 -5.26 -5.11 -9.28
N LEU A 416 -4.50 -4.30 -10.03
CA LEU A 416 -3.26 -3.68 -9.56
C LEU A 416 -3.48 -2.33 -8.85
N TRP A 417 -4.71 -1.81 -8.81
CA TRP A 417 -5.00 -0.55 -8.13
C TRP A 417 -4.88 -0.74 -6.62
N SER A 418 -4.02 0.05 -5.98
CA SER A 418 -3.70 -0.02 -4.56
C SER A 418 -3.57 1.38 -3.96
N ASN A 419 -3.44 1.46 -2.64
CA ASN A 419 -3.40 2.72 -1.88
C ASN A 419 -2.03 3.42 -1.86
N PHE A 420 -1.14 3.15 -2.83
CA PHE A 420 0.15 3.82 -2.93
C PHE A 420 0.58 4.04 -4.39
N TRP A 421 1.48 4.99 -4.63
CA TRP A 421 2.17 5.13 -5.93
C TRP A 421 3.66 4.88 -5.73
N GLY A 422 4.27 4.09 -6.62
CA GLY A 422 5.71 3.82 -6.56
C GLY A 422 6.58 4.93 -7.18
N ALA A 423 6.01 5.79 -8.03
CA ALA A 423 6.73 6.88 -8.69
C ALA A 423 5.80 8.09 -8.94
N LEU A 424 6.41 9.25 -9.23
CA LEU A 424 5.71 10.45 -9.68
C LEU A 424 6.14 10.82 -11.10
N SER A 425 5.22 11.40 -11.87
CA SER A 425 5.55 12.11 -13.10
C SER A 425 6.31 13.41 -12.79
N PRO A 426 6.96 14.06 -13.78
CA PRO A 426 7.60 15.36 -13.58
C PRO A 426 6.65 16.45 -13.04
N GLU A 427 5.34 16.34 -13.33
CA GLU A 427 4.29 17.22 -12.85
C GLU A 427 3.80 16.88 -11.43
N GLY A 428 4.32 15.80 -10.82
CA GLY A 428 3.95 15.35 -9.48
C GLY A 428 2.72 14.46 -9.41
N TYR A 429 2.22 13.95 -10.55
CA TYR A 429 1.07 13.05 -10.62
C TYR A 429 1.51 11.58 -10.65
N TYR A 430 0.54 10.67 -10.70
CA TYR A 430 0.79 9.23 -10.76
C TYR A 430 1.75 8.84 -11.89
N ALA A 431 2.79 8.08 -11.53
CA ALA A 431 3.58 7.28 -12.45
C ALA A 431 3.78 5.87 -11.88
N ARG A 432 3.88 4.87 -12.75
CA ARG A 432 4.16 3.50 -12.34
C ARG A 432 5.67 3.31 -12.18
N SER A 433 6.13 2.88 -11.00
CA SER A 433 7.51 2.44 -10.80
C SER A 433 7.76 1.07 -11.42
N GLU A 434 9.04 0.75 -11.67
CA GLU A 434 9.44 -0.54 -12.26
C GLU A 434 9.03 -1.76 -11.42
N ASP A 435 8.99 -1.61 -10.10
CA ASP A 435 8.71 -2.66 -9.11
C ASP A 435 7.25 -2.67 -8.61
N TYR A 436 6.41 -1.73 -9.03
CA TYR A 436 5.04 -1.56 -8.51
C TYR A 436 4.22 -2.87 -8.58
N ALA A 437 4.25 -3.55 -9.73
CA ALA A 437 3.49 -4.79 -9.90
C ALA A 437 4.03 -5.93 -9.03
N ASP A 438 5.35 -5.98 -8.80
CA ASP A 438 5.97 -6.99 -7.96
C ASP A 438 5.64 -6.78 -6.48
N ILE A 439 5.52 -5.53 -6.03
CA ILE A 439 5.10 -5.17 -4.66
C ILE A 439 3.61 -5.50 -4.47
N VAL A 440 2.73 -5.06 -5.38
CA VAL A 440 1.27 -5.30 -5.28
C VAL A 440 0.91 -6.79 -5.33
N GLN A 441 1.65 -7.58 -6.12
CA GLN A 441 1.44 -9.02 -6.23
C GLN A 441 2.20 -9.83 -5.17
N ALA A 442 2.78 -9.17 -4.17
CA ALA A 442 3.58 -9.80 -3.10
C ALA A 442 4.72 -10.70 -3.61
N LYS A 443 5.29 -10.41 -4.79
CA LYS A 443 6.53 -11.05 -5.28
C LYS A 443 7.75 -10.48 -4.57
N ARG A 444 7.68 -9.21 -4.16
CA ARG A 444 8.65 -8.57 -3.29
C ARG A 444 7.90 -8.06 -2.07
N VAL A 445 8.24 -8.62 -0.91
CA VAL A 445 7.59 -8.33 0.36
C VAL A 445 8.56 -7.58 1.28
N GLY A 446 8.09 -6.52 1.92
CA GLY A 446 8.89 -5.67 2.79
C GLY A 446 8.20 -4.36 3.18
N VAL A 447 8.99 -3.39 3.62
CA VAL A 447 8.57 -2.02 3.93
C VAL A 447 9.28 -1.08 2.96
N TRP A 448 8.49 -0.34 2.20
CA TRP A 448 8.97 0.42 1.04
C TRP A 448 8.81 1.92 1.28
N ASN A 449 9.86 2.70 1.05
CA ASN A 449 9.75 4.16 0.98
C ASN A 449 9.19 4.56 -0.39
N VAL A 450 8.00 5.14 -0.41
CA VAL A 450 7.24 5.47 -1.61
C VAL A 450 6.85 6.96 -1.64
N PRO A 451 6.61 7.56 -2.81
CA PRO A 451 6.24 8.97 -2.87
C PRO A 451 4.81 9.29 -2.44
N TYR A 452 3.89 8.34 -2.43
CA TYR A 452 2.46 8.58 -2.18
C TYR A 452 1.82 7.38 -1.48
N ILE A 453 1.01 7.66 -0.47
CA ILE A 453 0.14 6.72 0.25
C ILE A 453 -1.24 7.38 0.43
N ALA A 454 -2.30 6.58 0.50
CA ALA A 454 -3.67 7.07 0.68
C ALA A 454 -4.52 6.07 1.45
N ASN A 455 -5.77 6.46 1.73
CA ASN A 455 -6.86 5.67 2.32
C ASN A 455 -6.65 5.12 3.74
N VAL A 456 -5.49 4.57 4.06
CA VAL A 456 -5.17 4.05 5.40
C VAL A 456 -3.69 4.26 5.72
N TYR A 457 -3.40 4.91 6.83
CA TYR A 457 -2.03 5.19 7.28
C TYR A 457 -1.97 5.57 8.75
N LEU A 458 -0.83 5.24 9.37
CA LEU A 458 -0.47 5.54 10.74
C LEU A 458 0.64 6.61 10.74
N ILE A 459 0.49 7.63 11.59
CA ILE A 459 1.48 8.69 11.80
C ILE A 459 1.79 8.80 13.29
N LYS A 460 3.07 8.90 13.64
CA LYS A 460 3.49 9.19 15.01
C LYS A 460 3.04 10.59 15.44
N GLY A 461 2.43 10.70 16.62
CA GLY A 461 2.01 11.96 17.21
C GLY A 461 3.18 12.94 17.41
N GLU A 462 4.37 12.42 17.76
CA GLU A 462 5.59 13.24 17.85
C GLU A 462 5.94 13.89 16.50
N THR A 463 5.85 13.15 15.40
CA THR A 463 6.09 13.69 14.05
C THR A 463 5.08 14.79 13.70
N LEU A 464 3.81 14.66 14.11
CA LEU A 464 2.80 15.72 13.94
C LEU A 464 3.16 17.00 14.69
N ARG A 465 3.73 16.88 15.89
CA ARG A 465 4.09 18.01 16.76
C ARG A 465 5.42 18.66 16.37
N ALA A 466 6.43 17.87 16.03
CA ALA A 466 7.79 18.34 15.76
C ALA A 466 8.04 18.74 14.31
N GLU A 467 7.58 17.94 13.34
CA GLU A 467 7.97 18.07 11.93
C GLU A 467 6.82 18.60 11.05
N LEU A 468 5.59 18.22 11.37
CA LEU A 468 4.36 18.56 10.63
C LEU A 468 3.44 19.50 11.44
N SER A 469 4.04 20.53 12.03
CA SER A 469 3.35 21.48 12.92
C SER A 469 2.35 22.42 12.22
N ASN A 470 2.42 22.52 10.89
CA ASN A 470 1.41 23.24 10.12
C ASN A 470 0.08 22.48 10.19
N LYS A 471 -1.01 23.21 10.46
CA LYS A 471 -2.35 22.64 10.57
C LYS A 471 -2.95 22.25 9.22
N ASN A 472 -2.68 23.07 8.21
CA ASN A 472 -3.30 22.96 6.89
C ASN A 472 -2.35 22.24 5.94
N ILE A 473 -2.43 20.90 5.93
CA ILE A 473 -1.59 20.04 5.09
C ILE A 473 -2.40 19.27 4.04
N PHE A 474 -3.71 19.15 4.24
CA PHE A 474 -4.64 18.54 3.28
C PHE A 474 -5.32 19.58 2.35
N THR A 475 -5.18 20.87 2.65
CA THR A 475 -5.91 21.97 1.98
C THR A 475 -5.02 22.81 1.05
N LEU A 476 -4.00 22.20 0.43
CA LEU A 476 -3.14 22.93 -0.52
C LEU A 476 -3.93 23.31 -1.79
N PRO A 477 -3.75 24.53 -2.33
CA PRO A 477 -4.51 24.98 -3.50
C PRO A 477 -4.32 24.07 -4.72
N GLN A 478 -5.43 23.76 -5.40
CA GLN A 478 -5.45 23.02 -6.69
C GLN A 478 -4.85 21.61 -6.64
N MET A 479 -4.79 21.00 -5.46
CA MET A 479 -4.30 19.63 -5.26
C MET A 479 -5.35 18.84 -4.49
N ASP A 480 -5.51 17.55 -4.79
CA ASP A 480 -6.40 16.71 -3.99
C ASP A 480 -5.83 16.54 -2.56
N PRO A 481 -6.67 16.28 -1.54
CA PRO A 481 -6.23 16.16 -0.15
C PRO A 481 -5.11 15.13 0.09
N ASP A 482 -5.18 13.96 -0.55
CA ASP A 482 -4.21 12.88 -0.37
C ASP A 482 -2.86 13.23 -1.04
N MET A 483 -2.89 13.84 -2.22
CA MET A 483 -1.67 14.40 -2.84
C MET A 483 -1.08 15.52 -1.98
N SER A 484 -1.92 16.36 -1.37
CA SER A 484 -1.52 17.50 -0.55
C SER A 484 -0.77 17.05 0.71
N VAL A 485 -1.29 16.05 1.43
CA VAL A 485 -0.62 15.53 2.63
C VAL A 485 0.69 14.84 2.27
N CYS A 486 0.70 14.01 1.23
CA CYS A 486 1.91 13.33 0.79
C CYS A 486 2.99 14.35 0.39
N LYS A 487 2.62 15.41 -0.35
CA LYS A 487 3.56 16.47 -0.69
C LYS A 487 4.08 17.20 0.54
N SER A 488 3.19 17.57 1.46
CA SER A 488 3.55 18.28 2.69
C SER A 488 4.55 17.48 3.55
N ILE A 489 4.37 16.15 3.63
CA ILE A 489 5.29 15.24 4.33
C ILE A 489 6.64 15.16 3.61
N ARG A 490 6.63 15.00 2.27
CA ARG A 490 7.86 14.95 1.45
C ARG A 490 8.66 16.24 1.52
N ASP A 491 8.00 17.40 1.52
CA ASP A 491 8.64 18.72 1.64
C ASP A 491 9.40 18.88 2.98
N LYS A 492 9.08 18.05 3.99
CA LYS A 492 9.77 17.96 5.29
C LYS A 492 10.84 16.87 5.35
N ASN A 493 11.12 16.19 4.23
CA ASN A 493 12.03 15.04 4.16
C ASN A 493 11.64 13.87 5.07
N VAL A 494 10.36 13.76 5.44
CA VAL A 494 9.81 12.61 6.13
C VAL A 494 9.43 11.55 5.10
N PHE A 495 9.78 10.30 5.35
CA PHE A 495 9.51 9.19 4.45
C PHE A 495 8.07 8.70 4.61
N LEU A 496 7.44 8.35 3.49
CA LEU A 496 6.15 7.67 3.48
C LEU A 496 6.44 6.18 3.27
N HIS A 497 6.19 5.37 4.30
CA HIS A 497 6.40 3.93 4.21
C HIS A 497 5.10 3.22 3.82
N ILE A 498 5.20 2.15 3.02
CA ILE A 498 4.12 1.21 2.75
C ILE A 498 4.62 -0.20 3.11
N SER A 499 3.87 -0.93 3.94
CA SER A 499 4.17 -2.32 4.28
C SER A 499 3.28 -3.25 3.48
N ASN A 500 3.88 -4.25 2.83
CA ASN A 500 3.17 -5.40 2.26
C ASN A 500 3.64 -6.72 2.89
N ARG A 501 4.19 -6.66 4.11
CA ARG A 501 4.65 -7.81 4.89
C ARG A 501 3.55 -8.80 5.22
N ASP A 502 2.34 -8.29 5.39
CA ASP A 502 1.15 -9.05 5.72
C ASP A 502 -0.01 -8.73 4.76
N GLU A 503 -1.00 -9.60 4.72
CA GLU A 503 -2.27 -9.32 4.05
C GLU A 503 -3.17 -8.49 4.98
N PHE A 504 -3.12 -7.17 4.86
CA PHE A 504 -3.86 -6.27 5.75
C PHE A 504 -5.35 -6.16 5.42
N GLY A 505 -5.68 -6.21 4.13
CA GLY A 505 -7.04 -5.96 3.66
C GLY A 505 -7.12 -5.59 2.19
N ARG A 506 -8.24 -4.95 1.82
CA ARG A 506 -8.57 -4.63 0.43
C ARG A 506 -9.30 -3.30 0.30
N LEU A 507 -9.31 -2.76 -0.92
CA LEU A 507 -10.06 -1.55 -1.29
C LEU A 507 -11.39 -1.91 -1.95
N LEU A 508 -12.47 -1.30 -1.46
CA LEU A 508 -13.80 -1.37 -2.04
C LEU A 508 -13.92 -0.49 -3.28
N SER A 509 -14.73 -0.93 -4.24
CA SER A 509 -15.23 -0.13 -5.34
C SER A 509 -16.40 0.73 -4.88
N THR A 510 -16.26 2.05 -4.99
CA THR A 510 -17.36 3.01 -4.72
C THR A 510 -17.92 3.64 -6.00
N SER A 511 -17.31 3.39 -7.17
CA SER A 511 -17.57 4.13 -8.42
C SER A 511 -19.01 4.04 -8.97
N LYS A 512 -19.79 3.04 -8.56
CA LYS A 512 -21.16 2.79 -9.04
C LYS A 512 -22.12 2.45 -7.90
N TYR A 513 -21.84 2.92 -6.69
CA TYR A 513 -22.71 2.63 -5.56
C TYR A 513 -23.98 3.49 -5.64
N ASN A 514 -25.11 2.85 -5.93
CA ASN A 514 -26.43 3.49 -5.94
C ASN A 514 -27.03 3.42 -4.53
N THR A 515 -27.50 4.54 -3.99
CA THR A 515 -28.14 4.64 -2.67
C THR A 515 -29.67 4.73 -2.72
N SER A 516 -30.29 4.53 -3.89
CA SER A 516 -31.73 4.73 -4.10
C SER A 516 -32.61 3.56 -3.62
N ARG A 517 -32.02 2.45 -3.19
CA ARG A 517 -32.73 1.24 -2.75
C ARG A 517 -32.73 1.16 -1.22
N LEU A 518 -33.57 0.30 -0.66
CA LEU A 518 -33.64 0.11 0.79
C LEU A 518 -32.34 -0.53 1.32
N HIS A 519 -31.88 -1.59 0.63
CA HIS A 519 -30.67 -2.35 0.93
C HIS A 519 -29.72 -2.38 -0.28
N ASN A 520 -29.00 -1.29 -0.46
CA ASN A 520 -28.13 -1.06 -1.62
C ASN A 520 -26.98 -2.08 -1.77
N ASP A 521 -26.49 -2.63 -0.65
CA ASP A 521 -25.42 -3.61 -0.62
C ASP A 521 -25.80 -4.93 -1.35
N LEU A 522 -27.09 -5.27 -1.46
CA LEU A 522 -27.54 -6.46 -2.18
C LEU A 522 -27.06 -6.46 -3.64
N TRP A 523 -26.93 -5.28 -4.26
CA TRP A 523 -26.51 -5.10 -5.65
C TRP A 523 -24.98 -5.11 -5.86
N GLN A 524 -24.20 -5.37 -4.80
CA GLN A 524 -22.73 -5.24 -4.85
C GLN A 524 -21.97 -6.50 -5.26
N ILE A 525 -22.68 -7.58 -5.63
CA ILE A 525 -22.06 -8.86 -6.02
C ILE A 525 -21.05 -8.74 -7.17
N PHE A 526 -21.23 -7.79 -8.09
CA PHE A 526 -20.29 -7.58 -9.20
C PHE A 526 -19.10 -6.70 -8.84
N GLU A 527 -19.34 -5.59 -8.13
CA GLU A 527 -18.32 -4.58 -7.87
C GLU A 527 -17.41 -4.96 -6.70
N ASN A 528 -17.97 -5.65 -5.70
CA ASN A 528 -17.32 -6.01 -4.44
C ASN A 528 -17.70 -7.46 -4.02
N PRO A 529 -17.37 -8.48 -4.82
CA PRO A 529 -17.82 -9.86 -4.60
C PRO A 529 -17.37 -10.48 -3.27
N LEU A 530 -16.17 -10.13 -2.80
CA LEU A 530 -15.64 -10.68 -1.54
C LEU A 530 -16.41 -10.18 -0.32
N ASP A 531 -16.66 -8.87 -0.25
CA ASP A 531 -17.45 -8.27 0.83
C ASP A 531 -18.93 -8.64 0.75
N TRP A 532 -19.46 -8.78 -0.47
CA TRP A 532 -20.81 -9.31 -0.69
C TRP A 532 -20.93 -10.75 -0.16
N LYS A 533 -19.94 -11.62 -0.48
CA LYS A 533 -19.88 -12.99 0.05
C LYS A 533 -19.80 -12.99 1.57
N GLU A 534 -18.94 -12.16 2.16
CA GLU A 534 -18.76 -12.05 3.60
C GLU A 534 -20.05 -11.62 4.32
N LYS A 535 -20.81 -10.68 3.74
CA LYS A 535 -22.08 -10.21 4.31
C LYS A 535 -23.21 -11.22 4.12
N TYR A 536 -23.33 -11.86 2.95
CA TYR A 536 -24.56 -12.53 2.56
C TYR A 536 -24.49 -14.05 2.45
N ILE A 537 -23.32 -14.64 2.18
CA ILE A 537 -23.18 -16.09 2.02
C ILE A 537 -22.92 -16.74 3.37
N HIS A 538 -23.64 -17.84 3.63
CA HIS A 538 -23.58 -18.61 4.86
C HIS A 538 -22.15 -19.06 5.18
N GLU A 539 -21.67 -18.93 6.42
CA GLU A 539 -20.29 -19.29 6.79
C GLU A 539 -19.92 -20.75 6.44
N ASN A 540 -20.86 -21.68 6.64
CA ASN A 540 -20.69 -23.10 6.31
C ASN A 540 -20.91 -23.45 4.82
N TYR A 541 -21.09 -22.49 3.90
CA TYR A 541 -21.27 -22.77 2.47
C TYR A 541 -20.06 -23.53 1.89
N SER A 542 -18.83 -23.11 2.21
CA SER A 542 -17.62 -23.77 1.68
C SER A 542 -17.50 -25.25 2.12
N LYS A 543 -18.04 -25.60 3.31
CA LYS A 543 -18.01 -26.97 3.85
C LYS A 543 -18.80 -27.97 3.01
N ILE A 544 -19.67 -27.51 2.11
CA ILE A 544 -20.35 -28.38 1.14
C ILE A 544 -19.34 -29.13 0.27
N PHE A 545 -18.24 -28.48 -0.11
CA PHE A 545 -17.23 -29.04 -1.01
C PHE A 545 -16.16 -29.85 -0.29
N GLU A 546 -15.86 -29.47 0.96
CA GLU A 546 -14.76 -30.02 1.76
C GLU A 546 -15.20 -31.16 2.69
N GLU A 547 -16.39 -31.05 3.28
CA GLU A 547 -16.90 -31.94 4.33
C GLU A 547 -18.23 -32.61 3.95
N ASP A 548 -18.68 -32.44 2.70
CA ASP A 548 -19.99 -32.87 2.23
C ASP A 548 -21.13 -32.39 3.16
N TYR A 549 -21.03 -31.12 3.61
CA TYR A 549 -21.99 -30.50 4.54
C TYR A 549 -23.34 -30.16 3.87
N TYR A 550 -24.10 -31.21 3.56
CA TYR A 550 -25.44 -31.16 2.99
C TYR A 550 -26.25 -32.38 3.44
N GLU A 551 -27.57 -32.28 3.33
CA GLU A 551 -28.50 -33.37 3.62
C GLU A 551 -29.23 -33.80 2.36
N GLN A 552 -29.77 -35.02 2.36
CA GLN A 552 -30.64 -35.52 1.30
C GLN A 552 -31.97 -35.98 1.90
N PRO A 553 -32.87 -35.04 2.29
CA PRO A 553 -34.10 -35.38 3.00
C PRO A 553 -35.07 -36.26 2.21
N CYS A 554 -35.04 -36.20 0.87
CA CYS A 554 -35.79 -37.08 -0.02
C CYS A 554 -34.86 -37.58 -1.15
N PRO A 555 -35.18 -38.72 -1.81
CA PRO A 555 -34.39 -39.20 -2.94
C PRO A 555 -34.17 -38.09 -3.99
N ASP A 556 -32.91 -37.84 -4.36
CA ASP A 556 -32.48 -36.78 -5.29
C ASP A 556 -32.95 -35.35 -4.94
N VAL A 557 -33.29 -35.10 -3.67
CA VAL A 557 -33.55 -33.77 -3.12
C VAL A 557 -32.44 -33.46 -2.12
N TYR A 558 -31.54 -32.56 -2.49
CA TYR A 558 -30.44 -32.14 -1.64
C TYR A 558 -30.77 -30.85 -0.90
N TRP A 559 -30.18 -30.65 0.27
CA TRP A 559 -30.47 -29.52 1.15
C TRP A 559 -29.19 -29.01 1.81
N PHE A 560 -28.86 -27.74 1.58
CA PHE A 560 -27.57 -27.17 1.98
C PHE A 560 -27.67 -25.68 2.35
N PRO A 561 -26.78 -25.17 3.21
CA PRO A 561 -26.76 -23.76 3.60
C PRO A 561 -26.26 -22.87 2.45
N VAL A 562 -26.88 -21.71 2.25
CA VAL A 562 -26.48 -20.77 1.20
C VAL A 562 -26.37 -19.34 1.69
N PHE A 563 -27.39 -18.85 2.40
CA PHE A 563 -27.45 -17.46 2.86
C PHE A 563 -27.33 -17.34 4.37
N LYS A 564 -26.65 -16.27 4.81
CA LYS A 564 -26.80 -15.76 6.18
C LYS A 564 -28.20 -15.17 6.35
N GLU A 565 -28.67 -15.11 7.59
CA GLU A 565 -30.00 -14.58 7.90
C GLU A 565 -30.23 -13.17 7.36
N ILE A 566 -29.21 -12.30 7.44
CA ILE A 566 -29.28 -10.91 6.96
C ILE A 566 -29.61 -10.80 5.47
N MET A 567 -29.11 -11.73 4.64
CA MET A 567 -29.47 -11.76 3.21
C MET A 567 -30.96 -12.01 3.03
N CYS A 568 -31.49 -12.96 3.81
CA CYS A 568 -32.90 -13.31 3.73
C CYS A 568 -33.80 -12.16 4.21
N ASP A 569 -33.41 -11.49 5.29
CA ASP A 569 -34.16 -10.36 5.85
C ASP A 569 -34.17 -9.17 4.89
N GLU A 570 -32.99 -8.74 4.40
CA GLU A 570 -32.88 -7.62 3.45
C GLU A 570 -33.62 -7.92 2.13
N PHE A 571 -33.64 -9.19 1.67
CA PHE A 571 -34.43 -9.60 0.51
C PHE A 571 -35.93 -9.46 0.74
N VAL A 572 -36.45 -9.97 1.86
CA VAL A 572 -37.87 -9.89 2.18
C VAL A 572 -38.30 -8.42 2.33
N GLU A 573 -37.47 -7.61 2.99
CA GLU A 573 -37.69 -6.17 3.16
C GLU A 573 -37.74 -5.43 1.81
N GLU A 574 -36.83 -5.72 0.87
CA GLU A 574 -36.91 -5.15 -0.50
C GLU A 574 -38.19 -5.56 -1.24
N MET A 575 -38.59 -6.83 -1.17
CA MET A 575 -39.80 -7.29 -1.87
C MET A 575 -41.06 -6.65 -1.29
N GLU A 576 -41.16 -6.55 0.04
CA GLU A 576 -42.30 -5.89 0.69
C GLU A 576 -42.29 -4.38 0.48
N ASN A 577 -41.11 -3.73 0.41
CA ASN A 577 -40.97 -2.33 0.03
C ASN A 577 -41.43 -2.07 -1.42
N PHE A 578 -41.16 -3.00 -2.34
CA PHE A 578 -41.71 -2.93 -3.71
C PHE A 578 -43.24 -3.09 -3.72
N GLY A 579 -43.76 -4.02 -2.91
CA GLY A 579 -45.19 -4.15 -2.56
C GLY A 579 -46.13 -4.62 -3.68
N GLN A 580 -45.68 -4.67 -4.94
CA GLN A 580 -46.50 -5.09 -6.08
C GLN A 580 -46.46 -6.61 -6.28
N TRP A 581 -47.04 -7.36 -5.34
CA TRP A 581 -47.18 -8.82 -5.41
C TRP A 581 -48.17 -9.26 -6.50
N SER A 582 -47.97 -10.45 -7.08
CA SER A 582 -48.92 -11.02 -8.04
C SER A 582 -50.29 -11.29 -7.41
N GLY A 583 -51.32 -11.40 -8.27
CA GLY A 583 -52.66 -11.79 -7.84
C GLY A 583 -52.89 -13.30 -7.71
N GLY A 584 -51.87 -14.14 -7.94
CA GLY A 584 -51.99 -15.61 -7.94
C GLY A 584 -52.92 -16.16 -9.03
N LYS A 585 -53.03 -15.47 -10.17
CA LYS A 585 -53.90 -15.85 -11.31
C LYS A 585 -53.07 -16.28 -12.51
N ASN A 586 -53.61 -17.21 -13.31
CA ASN A 586 -52.92 -17.71 -14.52
C ASN A 586 -52.60 -16.63 -15.57
N GLN A 587 -53.19 -15.44 -15.49
CA GLN A 587 -52.88 -14.33 -16.38
C GLN A 587 -52.15 -13.25 -15.58
N ASP A 588 -50.90 -13.00 -15.95
CA ASP A 588 -50.08 -11.96 -15.35
C ASP A 588 -49.41 -11.11 -16.42
N GLN A 589 -49.90 -9.89 -16.58
CA GLN A 589 -49.41 -8.92 -17.58
C GLN A 589 -47.99 -8.42 -17.28
N ARG A 590 -47.45 -8.70 -16.09
CA ARG A 590 -46.10 -8.34 -15.67
C ARG A 590 -45.05 -9.34 -16.21
N LEU A 591 -45.50 -10.50 -16.70
CA LEU A 591 -44.65 -11.53 -17.29
C LEU A 591 -44.53 -11.39 -18.81
N ALA A 592 -43.35 -11.71 -19.35
CA ALA A 592 -43.14 -11.84 -20.78
C ALA A 592 -43.93 -13.05 -21.32
N GLY A 593 -45.11 -12.81 -21.88
CA GLY A 593 -46.02 -13.85 -22.41
C GLY A 593 -47.40 -13.89 -21.74
N GLY A 594 -47.60 -13.18 -20.63
CA GLY A 594 -48.92 -12.92 -20.06
C GLY A 594 -49.64 -14.11 -19.39
N TYR A 595 -49.03 -15.29 -19.32
CA TYR A 595 -49.67 -16.51 -18.81
C TYR A 595 -48.73 -17.38 -17.98
N GLU A 596 -49.20 -17.79 -16.80
CA GLU A 596 -48.50 -18.66 -15.85
C GLU A 596 -49.28 -19.97 -15.65
N ASN A 597 -48.61 -21.10 -15.89
CA ASN A 597 -49.25 -22.42 -15.85
C ASN A 597 -49.67 -22.84 -14.43
N VAL A 598 -48.93 -22.36 -13.42
CA VAL A 598 -49.17 -22.66 -12.01
C VAL A 598 -48.90 -21.37 -11.22
N PRO A 599 -49.91 -20.50 -11.05
CA PRO A 599 -49.65 -19.18 -10.53
C PRO A 599 -49.33 -19.16 -9.04
N THR A 600 -48.40 -18.29 -8.66
CA THR A 600 -48.02 -18.00 -7.28
C THR A 600 -48.16 -16.51 -6.99
N VAL A 601 -48.45 -16.13 -5.73
CA VAL A 601 -48.31 -14.73 -5.27
C VAL A 601 -46.82 -14.42 -5.13
N ASP A 602 -46.27 -13.73 -6.13
CA ASP A 602 -44.82 -13.55 -6.26
C ASP A 602 -44.39 -12.20 -6.84
N ILE A 603 -43.08 -11.97 -6.74
CA ILE A 603 -42.34 -10.88 -7.38
C ILE A 603 -41.12 -11.49 -8.07
N HIS A 604 -41.00 -11.23 -9.38
CA HIS A 604 -39.85 -11.65 -10.18
C HIS A 604 -38.68 -10.69 -10.00
N MET A 605 -37.46 -11.23 -10.03
CA MET A 605 -36.22 -10.43 -9.91
C MET A 605 -36.08 -9.38 -11.01
N THR A 606 -36.69 -9.59 -12.18
CA THR A 606 -36.73 -8.59 -13.26
C THR A 606 -37.52 -7.34 -12.88
N GLN A 607 -38.57 -7.46 -12.06
CA GLN A 607 -39.44 -6.35 -11.67
C GLN A 607 -38.75 -5.38 -10.71
N VAL A 608 -37.85 -5.90 -9.88
CA VAL A 608 -37.03 -5.11 -8.93
C VAL A 608 -35.64 -4.78 -9.48
N GLY A 609 -35.33 -5.20 -10.72
CA GLY A 609 -34.03 -5.03 -11.34
C GLY A 609 -32.89 -5.70 -10.55
N TYR A 610 -33.10 -6.94 -10.11
CA TYR A 610 -32.12 -7.81 -9.43
C TYR A 610 -31.76 -9.07 -10.24
N GLN A 611 -32.27 -9.20 -11.47
CA GLN A 611 -32.14 -10.41 -12.28
C GLN A 611 -30.67 -10.75 -12.58
N GLU A 612 -29.84 -9.77 -12.93
CA GLU A 612 -28.43 -9.99 -13.29
C GLU A 612 -27.61 -10.39 -12.05
N GLU A 613 -27.84 -9.72 -10.93
CA GLU A 613 -27.22 -10.02 -9.63
C GLU A 613 -27.58 -11.42 -9.17
N TRP A 614 -28.85 -11.81 -9.30
CA TRP A 614 -29.30 -13.15 -8.96
C TRP A 614 -28.70 -14.22 -9.88
N LEU A 615 -28.63 -13.96 -11.19
CA LEU A 615 -27.99 -14.89 -12.13
C LEU A 615 -26.50 -15.07 -11.83
N LYS A 616 -25.80 -14.00 -11.43
CA LYS A 616 -24.42 -14.06 -10.97
C LYS A 616 -24.29 -14.94 -9.72
N PHE A 617 -25.20 -14.78 -8.76
CA PHE A 617 -25.26 -15.65 -7.59
C PHE A 617 -25.48 -17.13 -7.98
N LEU A 618 -26.43 -17.42 -8.87
CA LEU A 618 -26.68 -18.79 -9.34
C LEU A 618 -25.42 -19.39 -9.99
N GLN A 619 -24.71 -18.62 -10.82
CA GLN A 619 -23.48 -19.08 -11.48
C GLN A 619 -22.34 -19.33 -10.51
N GLU A 620 -22.13 -18.46 -9.52
CA GLU A 620 -20.98 -18.57 -8.60
C GLU A 620 -21.21 -19.51 -7.42
N TYR A 621 -22.45 -19.62 -6.93
CA TYR A 621 -22.75 -20.34 -5.69
C TYR A 621 -23.65 -21.56 -5.87
N ILE A 622 -24.55 -21.58 -6.85
CA ILE A 622 -25.43 -22.74 -7.07
C ILE A 622 -24.84 -23.71 -8.10
N GLY A 623 -24.28 -23.18 -9.19
CA GLY A 623 -23.68 -23.98 -10.25
C GLY A 623 -22.67 -25.01 -9.72
N PRO A 624 -21.63 -24.58 -8.97
CA PRO A 624 -20.64 -25.50 -8.42
C PRO A 624 -21.22 -26.56 -7.48
N VAL A 625 -22.20 -26.18 -6.63
CA VAL A 625 -22.87 -27.15 -5.75
C VAL A 625 -23.64 -28.18 -6.58
N THR A 626 -24.31 -27.75 -7.66
CA THR A 626 -25.05 -28.64 -8.56
C THR A 626 -24.13 -29.68 -9.20
N GLU A 627 -22.99 -29.26 -9.75
CA GLU A 627 -22.03 -30.16 -10.39
C GLU A 627 -21.38 -31.15 -9.39
N LYS A 628 -21.20 -30.73 -8.14
CA LYS A 628 -20.74 -31.58 -7.03
C LYS A 628 -21.77 -32.63 -6.64
N LEU A 629 -23.05 -32.25 -6.50
CA LEU A 629 -24.12 -33.13 -6.03
C LEU A 629 -24.67 -34.06 -7.12
N PHE A 630 -24.53 -33.68 -8.39
CA PHE A 630 -24.91 -34.50 -9.54
C PHE A 630 -23.70 -34.73 -10.47
N PRO A 631 -22.76 -35.61 -10.09
CA PRO A 631 -21.57 -35.88 -10.89
C PRO A 631 -21.92 -36.27 -12.33
N GLY A 632 -21.33 -35.55 -13.29
CA GLY A 632 -21.59 -35.74 -14.73
C GLY A 632 -22.62 -34.76 -15.32
N TYR A 633 -23.32 -33.99 -14.49
CA TYR A 633 -24.07 -32.82 -14.94
C TYR A 633 -23.18 -31.57 -14.90
N TYR A 634 -23.27 -30.75 -15.94
CA TYR A 634 -22.54 -29.48 -16.05
C TYR A 634 -23.53 -28.37 -16.34
N THR A 635 -23.39 -27.24 -15.66
CA THR A 635 -24.37 -26.15 -15.74
C THR A 635 -23.73 -24.79 -15.94
N LYS A 636 -24.43 -23.92 -16.67
CA LYS A 636 -24.13 -22.48 -16.73
C LYS A 636 -25.10 -21.66 -15.88
N ALA A 637 -25.88 -22.34 -15.04
CA ALA A 637 -26.89 -21.81 -14.15
C ALA A 637 -27.83 -20.78 -14.82
N LYS A 638 -28.34 -21.10 -16.01
CA LYS A 638 -29.23 -20.19 -16.74
C LYS A 638 -30.63 -20.28 -16.15
N ALA A 639 -31.22 -19.16 -15.73
CA ALA A 639 -32.59 -19.15 -15.20
C ALA A 639 -33.38 -17.96 -15.72
N LEU A 640 -34.51 -18.23 -16.39
CA LEU A 640 -35.42 -17.18 -16.87
C LEU A 640 -36.45 -16.76 -15.81
N LEU A 641 -36.79 -17.68 -14.90
CA LEU A 641 -37.80 -17.49 -13.88
C LEU A 641 -37.12 -17.56 -12.50
N ASN A 642 -36.91 -16.38 -11.93
CA ASN A 642 -36.37 -16.18 -10.59
C ASN A 642 -37.32 -15.25 -9.85
N PHE A 643 -37.92 -15.73 -8.76
CA PHE A 643 -39.00 -15.02 -8.10
C PHE A 643 -39.11 -15.41 -6.63
N ILE A 644 -39.52 -14.45 -5.81
CA ILE A 644 -39.85 -14.70 -4.39
C ILE A 644 -41.34 -14.93 -4.30
N VAL A 645 -41.73 -16.05 -3.70
CA VAL A 645 -43.12 -16.42 -3.44
C VAL A 645 -43.47 -16.07 -2.00
N ARG A 646 -44.68 -15.55 -1.80
CA ARG A 646 -45.29 -15.29 -0.50
C ARG A 646 -46.51 -16.18 -0.31
N TYR A 647 -46.49 -17.01 0.73
CA TYR A 647 -47.66 -17.78 1.15
C TYR A 647 -48.26 -17.21 2.43
N ARG A 648 -49.58 -16.99 2.40
CA ARG A 648 -50.37 -16.57 3.56
C ARG A 648 -51.71 -17.31 3.62
N PRO A 649 -52.26 -17.58 4.83
CA PRO A 649 -53.59 -18.18 5.00
C PRO A 649 -54.73 -17.43 4.32
N ASP A 650 -54.64 -16.10 4.24
CA ASP A 650 -55.65 -15.19 3.73
C ASP A 650 -55.49 -14.85 2.24
N GLU A 651 -54.38 -15.25 1.61
CA GLU A 651 -54.11 -15.06 0.18
C GLU A 651 -54.01 -16.42 -0.52
N GLN A 652 -52.80 -16.85 -0.86
CA GLN A 652 -52.51 -18.17 -1.41
C GLN A 652 -51.71 -18.97 -0.36
N PRO A 653 -52.32 -19.93 0.35
CA PRO A 653 -51.62 -20.67 1.40
C PRO A 653 -50.80 -21.86 0.90
N SER A 654 -51.12 -22.39 -0.27
CA SER A 654 -50.57 -23.65 -0.79
C SER A 654 -50.34 -23.59 -2.30
N LEU A 655 -49.58 -24.53 -2.83
CA LEU A 655 -49.36 -24.69 -4.26
C LEU A 655 -49.73 -26.11 -4.69
N ARG A 656 -50.64 -26.24 -5.65
CA ARG A 656 -51.13 -27.53 -6.16
C ARG A 656 -49.99 -28.40 -6.73
N PRO A 657 -50.15 -29.73 -6.79
CA PRO A 657 -49.17 -30.62 -7.41
C PRO A 657 -48.80 -30.21 -8.85
N HIS A 658 -47.51 -30.07 -9.14
CA HIS A 658 -46.99 -29.67 -10.45
C HIS A 658 -45.56 -30.17 -10.73
N HIS A 659 -45.10 -29.91 -11.95
CA HIS A 659 -43.71 -29.99 -12.36
C HIS A 659 -43.21 -28.59 -12.69
N ASP A 660 -41.92 -28.36 -12.47
CA ASP A 660 -41.27 -27.11 -12.83
C ASP A 660 -40.79 -27.16 -14.28
N SER A 661 -40.79 -26.01 -14.94
CA SER A 661 -40.18 -25.89 -16.26
C SER A 661 -38.68 -25.63 -16.14
N SER A 662 -37.97 -26.54 -15.49
CA SER A 662 -36.52 -26.50 -15.24
C SER A 662 -35.90 -27.89 -15.41
N THR A 663 -34.59 -27.94 -15.62
CA THR A 663 -33.84 -29.19 -15.41
C THR A 663 -33.75 -29.47 -13.92
N PHE A 664 -33.36 -28.47 -13.12
CA PHE A 664 -33.41 -28.50 -11.66
C PHE A 664 -33.93 -27.19 -11.09
N THR A 665 -34.54 -27.28 -9.91
CA THR A 665 -35.12 -26.15 -9.19
C THR A 665 -34.35 -25.89 -7.91
N ILE A 666 -34.16 -24.60 -7.62
CA ILE A 666 -33.61 -24.09 -6.37
C ILE A 666 -34.73 -23.47 -5.58
N ASN A 667 -34.84 -23.82 -4.30
CA ASN A 667 -35.85 -23.29 -3.40
C ASN A 667 -35.21 -22.96 -2.05
N ILE A 668 -35.12 -21.67 -1.74
CA ILE A 668 -34.43 -21.15 -0.55
C ILE A 668 -35.47 -20.60 0.42
N ALA A 669 -35.42 -21.04 1.68
CA ALA A 669 -36.28 -20.47 2.71
C ALA A 669 -35.73 -19.11 3.19
N LEU A 670 -36.59 -18.09 3.22
CA LEU A 670 -36.19 -16.73 3.58
C LEU A 670 -36.60 -16.33 5.00
N ASN A 671 -37.43 -17.11 5.68
CA ASN A 671 -37.84 -16.83 7.06
C ASN A 671 -38.09 -18.10 7.87
N ASN A 672 -38.29 -17.95 9.17
CA ASN A 672 -38.24 -19.02 10.15
C ASN A 672 -39.59 -19.71 10.36
N LYS A 673 -39.63 -21.03 10.17
CA LYS A 673 -40.78 -21.84 10.56
C LYS A 673 -40.94 -21.85 12.08
N GLY A 674 -42.16 -21.68 12.57
CA GLY A 674 -42.52 -21.65 13.99
C GLY A 674 -42.41 -20.26 14.63
N ILE A 675 -41.69 -19.33 13.99
CA ILE A 675 -41.59 -17.93 14.42
C ILE A 675 -42.43 -17.04 13.49
N ASP A 676 -42.14 -17.08 12.20
CA ASP A 676 -42.77 -16.20 11.21
C ASP A 676 -44.00 -16.84 10.55
N TYR A 677 -44.05 -18.18 10.50
CA TYR A 677 -45.18 -18.96 9.97
C TYR A 677 -45.32 -20.35 10.58
N GLU A 678 -46.53 -20.91 10.51
CA GLU A 678 -46.84 -22.32 10.85
C GLU A 678 -47.33 -23.08 9.61
N GLY A 679 -47.20 -24.40 9.62
CA GLY A 679 -47.47 -25.24 8.45
C GLY A 679 -46.37 -25.11 7.38
N GLY A 680 -46.74 -25.25 6.10
CA GLY A 680 -45.81 -25.11 4.99
C GLY A 680 -44.88 -26.32 4.79
N GLY A 681 -43.95 -26.15 3.85
CA GLY A 681 -43.04 -27.20 3.39
C GLY A 681 -43.23 -27.55 1.91
N CYS A 682 -42.59 -28.63 1.49
CA CYS A 682 -42.73 -29.22 0.16
C CYS A 682 -42.98 -30.73 0.30
N HIS A 683 -43.91 -31.27 -0.48
CA HIS A 683 -44.20 -32.70 -0.51
C HIS A 683 -43.94 -33.26 -1.91
N PHE A 684 -43.06 -34.24 -2.02
CA PHE A 684 -42.73 -34.93 -3.27
C PHE A 684 -43.57 -36.20 -3.38
N LEU A 685 -44.65 -36.14 -4.17
CA LEU A 685 -45.72 -37.14 -4.18
C LEU A 685 -45.23 -38.53 -4.58
N ARG A 686 -44.34 -38.62 -5.59
CA ARG A 686 -43.81 -39.91 -6.08
C ARG A 686 -43.04 -40.67 -5.01
N TYR A 687 -42.46 -39.97 -4.04
CA TYR A 687 -41.63 -40.55 -2.98
C TYR A 687 -42.36 -40.59 -1.63
N ASN A 688 -43.59 -40.04 -1.54
CA ASN A 688 -44.30 -39.80 -0.29
C ASN A 688 -43.40 -39.16 0.78
N CYS A 689 -42.56 -38.21 0.35
CA CYS A 689 -41.52 -37.62 1.18
C CYS A 689 -41.76 -36.12 1.35
N ARG A 690 -41.66 -35.63 2.58
CA ARG A 690 -42.01 -34.25 2.94
C ARG A 690 -40.82 -33.54 3.58
N VAL A 691 -40.54 -32.35 3.08
CA VAL A 691 -39.62 -31.39 3.70
C VAL A 691 -40.47 -30.37 4.45
N GLU A 692 -40.80 -30.68 5.70
CA GLU A 692 -41.75 -29.89 6.49
C GLU A 692 -41.09 -28.75 7.26
N SER A 693 -39.80 -28.84 7.60
CA SER A 693 -39.13 -27.84 8.45
C SER A 693 -37.99 -27.11 7.74
N PRO A 694 -38.27 -26.24 6.74
CA PRO A 694 -37.25 -25.42 6.09
C PRO A 694 -36.48 -24.56 7.10
N ARG A 695 -35.17 -24.44 6.89
CA ARG A 695 -34.23 -23.65 7.69
C ARG A 695 -33.94 -22.37 6.93
N LYS A 696 -34.07 -21.21 7.59
CA LYS A 696 -33.78 -19.91 6.97
C LYS A 696 -32.37 -19.92 6.38
N GLY A 697 -32.23 -19.41 5.16
CA GLY A 697 -30.96 -19.37 4.42
C GLY A 697 -30.49 -20.70 3.84
N TRP A 698 -31.22 -21.81 4.04
CA TRP A 698 -30.92 -23.08 3.39
C TRP A 698 -31.72 -23.26 2.10
N SER A 699 -31.07 -23.86 1.11
CA SER A 699 -31.62 -24.15 -0.21
C SER A 699 -31.83 -25.64 -0.38
N PHE A 700 -33.04 -26.07 -0.76
CA PHE A 700 -33.23 -27.41 -1.30
C PHE A 700 -33.25 -27.39 -2.83
N MET A 701 -32.57 -28.39 -3.42
CA MET A 701 -32.33 -28.55 -4.84
C MET A 701 -32.90 -29.90 -5.29
N HIS A 702 -33.70 -29.91 -6.36
CA HIS A 702 -34.28 -31.13 -6.91
C HIS A 702 -34.49 -31.03 -8.44
N PRO A 703 -34.57 -32.15 -9.17
CA PRO A 703 -35.00 -32.15 -10.58
C PRO A 703 -36.38 -31.49 -10.77
N GLY A 704 -36.57 -30.70 -11.82
CA GLY A 704 -37.84 -30.01 -12.09
C GLY A 704 -38.87 -30.83 -12.86
N ARG A 705 -38.39 -31.69 -13.77
CA ARG A 705 -39.19 -32.46 -14.73
C ARG A 705 -39.25 -33.94 -14.39
N LEU A 706 -40.31 -34.60 -14.87
CA LEU A 706 -40.53 -36.05 -14.89
C LEU A 706 -40.66 -36.73 -13.51
N THR A 707 -39.66 -36.59 -12.63
CA THR A 707 -39.51 -37.46 -11.46
C THR A 707 -39.96 -36.83 -10.14
N HIS A 708 -39.94 -35.51 -10.02
CA HIS A 708 -40.24 -34.82 -8.75
C HIS A 708 -41.53 -34.02 -8.85
N TYR A 709 -42.64 -34.73 -9.13
CA TYR A 709 -43.98 -34.14 -9.04
C TYR A 709 -44.25 -33.78 -7.58
N HIS A 710 -44.43 -32.49 -7.30
CA HIS A 710 -44.41 -31.97 -5.93
C HIS A 710 -45.50 -30.93 -5.70
N GLU A 711 -45.83 -30.69 -4.43
CA GLU A 711 -46.81 -29.70 -3.98
C GLU A 711 -46.25 -28.85 -2.84
N GLY A 712 -46.70 -27.59 -2.78
CA GLY A 712 -46.41 -26.68 -1.67
C GLY A 712 -47.45 -26.88 -0.57
N LEU A 713 -47.01 -27.40 0.59
CA LEU A 713 -47.90 -27.66 1.71
C LEU A 713 -48.54 -26.35 2.25
N PRO A 714 -49.79 -26.39 2.75
CA PRO A 714 -50.48 -25.19 3.21
C PRO A 714 -49.78 -24.50 4.39
N THR A 715 -49.55 -23.20 4.25
CA THR A 715 -49.18 -22.30 5.35
C THR A 715 -50.43 -22.00 6.16
N THR A 716 -50.45 -22.39 7.44
CA THR A 716 -51.65 -22.34 8.30
C THR A 716 -51.74 -21.06 9.13
N ARG A 717 -50.61 -20.40 9.39
CA ARG A 717 -50.52 -19.14 10.15
C ARG A 717 -49.29 -18.35 9.72
N GLY A 718 -49.34 -17.03 9.84
CA GLY A 718 -48.21 -16.15 9.55
C GLY A 718 -47.95 -16.00 8.05
N THR A 719 -46.71 -15.66 7.68
CA THR A 719 -46.31 -15.49 6.27
C THR A 719 -45.05 -16.27 5.99
N ARG A 720 -45.05 -17.09 4.94
CA ARG A 720 -43.88 -17.85 4.50
C ARG A 720 -43.31 -17.24 3.21
N TYR A 721 -42.02 -16.92 3.21
CA TYR A 721 -41.30 -16.46 2.02
C TYR A 721 -40.29 -17.51 1.55
N ILE A 722 -40.25 -17.74 0.24
CA ILE A 722 -39.24 -18.59 -0.40
C ILE A 722 -38.73 -17.92 -1.67
N MET A 723 -37.44 -18.07 -1.96
CA MET A 723 -36.84 -17.69 -3.24
C MET A 723 -36.74 -18.92 -4.13
N VAL A 724 -37.34 -18.86 -5.32
CA VAL A 724 -37.39 -19.98 -6.27
C VAL A 724 -36.67 -19.61 -7.56
N SER A 725 -35.93 -20.56 -8.12
CA SER A 725 -35.30 -20.41 -9.44
C SER A 725 -35.44 -21.69 -10.25
N PHE A 726 -35.95 -21.53 -11.47
CA PHE A 726 -36.05 -22.60 -12.46
C PHE A 726 -34.82 -22.56 -13.36
N VAL A 727 -33.86 -23.43 -13.06
CA VAL A 727 -32.53 -23.42 -13.65
C VAL A 727 -32.42 -24.45 -14.78
N ASP A 728 -31.72 -24.05 -15.83
CA ASP A 728 -31.55 -24.75 -17.11
C ASP A 728 -32.91 -25.22 -17.69
N PRO A 729 -33.83 -24.28 -18.01
CA PRO A 729 -35.18 -24.57 -18.49
C PRO A 729 -35.27 -25.23 -19.87
#